data_AF-A0A7S1X4Z7-F1
#
_entry.id   AF-A0A7S1X4Z7-F1
#
_cell.length_a   1.000
_cell.length_b   1.000
_cell.length_c   1.000
_cell.angle_alpha   90.00
_cell.angle_beta   90.00
_cell.angle_gamma   90.00
#
_symmetry.space_group_name_H-M   'P 1'
#
loop_
_entity.id
_entity.type
_entity.pdbx_description
1 polymer ?
#
loop_
_entity_poly.entity_id
_entity_poly.type
_entity_poly.pdbx_seq_one_letter_code
_entity_poly.pdbx_strand_id
1 'polypeptide(L)'
;MKTCWCLLIACLLSHAAAQDEGFAPVPRPLVKGLLTDEHINKALGGGLLGEAELQQQQQQKRGFMDMTTVDVLTKKRAATDIDPEGPCKEDLKHHCSELLQSQTSKGKGRALLDIHPLAQRINSATNQSALSVLLREWNMTGAVADSGGKLAKCIKTVMHKQRMAITSAAAPVSAACKQDARDYFASRAQDIRNDYMLLMNCAPEIRRFCPKVMPGDGRVVSCLKTNKLGLSQRCGGLLSRRQIESAEDISLDAKLAKACSNDQQKYCASVGWGAGAAKSCLEGIAKRNDKTKQLEPQCKSALYRRALEDSEDIRFDYRVSQACQADRERFCAQVQPGKGRVIDCLENHMKNAEFTAQCKKLLERRVERKSKDIRLDFRFRLLCRDDVRTLCPSFETLVTKPWIKSNLRGADLIECMRDNIPRVTNPKCQQHMYALQKRGAEDPTLDSPLQRNCVAEIKELCSDIPPSHGFKVVACLGRKKQEGYIISQMCTNVLMKRVSAAAKDFHLNPVVKTACSKEYLRFCKDSEKMGGHGGHDIMECLDQHKLEIGFMSRCKDTLEQFQMELMGDWRLVKDLHDGCSEEVKALCSTVEPGEGRIINCLQEKRSLVTGAQCRAALLRITGMAADDWRMDFNIHKSCRQDVQQFCAGVEPGEGRVHQCLRANEERISPRCRQMERSLETMEHEDVRLNPRLKACIPAVRRYCKDVAPGGANRIACLQDHMPELDFPPECF
;
A
#
# COMPACT_ATOMS: atom_id res chain seq x y z
N MET A 1 -29.39 9.73 36.28
CA MET A 1 -30.50 10.71 36.43
C MET A 1 -29.91 12.09 36.17
N LYS A 2 -30.22 12.92 35.17
CA LYS A 2 -31.28 13.02 34.18
C LYS A 2 -30.62 13.21 32.80
N THR A 3 -30.46 12.11 32.07
CA THR A 3 -30.12 12.02 30.64
C THR A 3 -30.73 10.70 30.17
N CYS A 4 -32.06 10.60 30.17
CA CYS A 4 -32.75 9.34 29.88
C CYS A 4 -34.15 9.48 29.24
N TRP A 5 -34.51 10.64 28.67
CA TRP A 5 -35.86 10.83 28.08
C TRP A 5 -35.90 11.18 26.57
N CYS A 6 -34.76 11.44 25.92
CA CYS A 6 -34.73 11.63 24.46
C CYS A 6 -34.30 10.39 23.66
N LEU A 7 -33.98 9.27 24.33
CA LEU A 7 -33.60 8.00 23.70
C LEU A 7 -34.72 6.95 23.68
N LEU A 8 -35.95 7.28 24.13
CA LEU A 8 -37.06 6.33 24.22
C LEU A 8 -38.14 6.47 23.13
N ILE A 9 -38.10 7.52 22.28
CA ILE A 9 -39.04 7.67 21.16
C ILE A 9 -38.42 7.26 19.81
N ALA A 10 -37.08 7.24 19.71
CA ALA A 10 -36.39 6.74 18.51
C ALA A 10 -36.27 5.20 18.45
N CYS A 11 -36.60 4.49 19.53
CA CYS A 11 -36.58 3.01 19.58
C CYS A 11 -37.95 2.35 19.31
N LEU A 12 -39.05 3.10 19.12
CA LEU A 12 -40.39 2.53 18.91
C LEU A 12 -40.91 2.58 17.46
N LEU A 13 -40.12 3.06 16.49
CA LEU A 13 -40.53 3.08 15.07
C LEU A 13 -39.56 2.36 14.14
N SER A 14 -38.83 1.36 14.64
CA SER A 14 -37.99 0.49 13.79
C SER A 14 -37.87 -0.92 14.37
N HIS A 15 -38.98 -1.63 14.53
CA HIS A 15 -39.04 -3.11 14.55
C HIS A 15 -40.47 -3.55 14.16
N ALA A 16 -40.73 -3.72 12.86
CA ALA A 16 -41.59 -4.77 12.33
C ALA A 16 -41.43 -4.78 10.81
N ALA A 17 -40.73 -5.81 10.35
CA ALA A 17 -40.60 -6.16 8.96
C ALA A 17 -41.88 -6.83 8.44
N ALA A 18 -41.93 -6.91 7.12
CA ALA A 18 -42.46 -8.01 6.32
C ALA A 18 -43.90 -7.90 5.78
N GLN A 19 -43.97 -8.32 4.50
CA GLN A 19 -45.06 -8.96 3.78
C GLN A 19 -46.06 -8.10 2.98
N ASP A 20 -45.91 -8.28 1.66
CA ASP A 20 -46.92 -8.77 0.72
C ASP A 20 -47.99 -7.86 0.09
N GLU A 21 -48.09 -8.11 -1.23
CA GLU A 21 -49.29 -8.11 -2.08
C GLU A 21 -49.82 -6.77 -2.62
N GLY A 22 -50.28 -6.85 -3.86
CA GLY A 22 -50.68 -5.73 -4.70
C GLY A 22 -52.05 -5.15 -4.37
N PHE A 23 -52.35 -3.99 -4.94
CA PHE A 23 -53.54 -3.67 -5.75
C PHE A 23 -53.56 -2.14 -6.03
N ALA A 24 -54.12 -1.79 -7.19
CA ALA A 24 -54.26 -0.42 -7.72
C ALA A 24 -55.58 0.26 -7.20
N PRO A 25 -56.14 1.32 -7.84
CA PRO A 25 -55.72 2.73 -7.91
C PRO A 25 -56.82 3.75 -7.46
N VAL A 26 -56.54 5.07 -7.56
CA VAL A 26 -57.49 6.23 -7.76
C VAL A 26 -58.19 6.82 -6.49
N PRO A 27 -58.70 8.10 -6.42
CA PRO A 27 -58.36 9.43 -7.00
C PRO A 27 -58.15 10.57 -5.96
N ARG A 28 -57.76 11.78 -6.45
CA ARG A 28 -57.92 13.09 -5.78
C ARG A 28 -59.42 13.51 -5.67
N PRO A 29 -59.82 14.45 -4.79
CA PRO A 29 -59.91 15.87 -5.23
C PRO A 29 -59.70 16.98 -4.16
N LEU A 30 -59.27 18.16 -4.66
CA LEU A 30 -59.73 19.56 -4.39
C LEU A 30 -60.06 20.00 -2.93
N VAL A 31 -59.34 20.95 -2.30
CA VAL A 31 -59.28 22.44 -2.44
C VAL A 31 -59.91 23.18 -1.24
N LYS A 32 -59.31 24.32 -0.86
CA LYS A 32 -59.65 25.34 0.18
C LYS A 32 -59.18 24.99 1.59
N GLY A 33 -58.58 25.88 2.38
CA GLY A 33 -58.30 27.31 2.27
C GLY A 33 -58.04 27.88 3.67
N LEU A 34 -57.44 29.07 3.72
CA LEU A 34 -57.36 30.02 4.84
C LEU A 34 -56.28 29.79 5.94
N LEU A 35 -55.23 30.59 5.77
CA LEU A 35 -54.45 31.20 6.84
C LEU A 35 -55.34 32.06 7.74
N THR A 36 -55.09 32.04 9.05
CA THR A 36 -55.22 33.22 9.92
C THR A 36 -54.08 33.24 10.94
N ASP A 37 -53.41 34.39 11.00
CA ASP A 37 -52.43 34.78 11.98
C ASP A 37 -53.06 34.99 13.35
N GLU A 38 -52.62 34.22 14.36
CA GLU A 38 -52.52 34.70 15.74
C GLU A 38 -51.70 33.67 16.53
N HIS A 39 -50.53 34.11 17.03
CA HIS A 39 -49.76 33.58 18.19
C HIS A 39 -48.24 33.86 18.12
N ILE A 40 -47.72 34.53 17.08
CA ILE A 40 -46.33 34.99 17.07
C ILE A 40 -46.27 36.46 17.52
N ASN A 41 -46.58 36.72 18.79
CA ASN A 41 -46.22 37.99 19.45
C ASN A 41 -46.34 37.86 20.98
N LYS A 42 -45.49 37.03 21.60
CA LYS A 42 -45.19 37.14 23.04
C LYS A 42 -43.98 36.31 23.44
N ALA A 43 -42.77 36.74 23.03
CA ALA A 43 -41.55 36.22 23.65
C ALA A 43 -40.30 37.11 23.53
N LEU A 44 -40.38 38.39 23.12
CA LEU A 44 -39.19 39.24 23.09
C LEU A 44 -39.49 40.69 23.47
N GLY A 45 -38.97 41.09 24.63
CA GLY A 45 -38.74 42.46 25.10
C GLY A 45 -37.92 42.37 26.39
N GLY A 46 -36.85 43.12 26.64
CA GLY A 46 -36.13 44.17 25.89
C GLY A 46 -34.64 44.15 26.28
N GLY A 47 -33.74 44.74 25.50
CA GLY A 47 -33.11 46.05 25.72
C GLY A 47 -31.70 45.85 26.31
N LEU A 48 -30.63 46.59 26.02
CA LEU A 48 -30.28 47.78 25.23
C LEU A 48 -28.75 47.75 25.09
N LEU A 49 -28.18 48.21 23.96
CA LEU A 49 -26.96 49.03 23.83
C LEU A 49 -26.52 49.11 22.36
N GLY A 50 -26.39 50.34 21.82
CA GLY A 50 -25.37 50.66 20.83
C GLY A 50 -25.81 51.00 19.40
N GLU A 51 -26.59 52.06 19.22
CA GLU A 51 -26.75 52.76 17.92
C GLU A 51 -25.43 53.46 17.53
N ALA A 52 -24.49 52.73 16.91
CA ALA A 52 -23.31 53.33 16.27
C ALA A 52 -22.72 52.53 15.09
N GLU A 53 -23.05 51.24 14.91
CA GLU A 53 -22.40 50.40 13.88
C GLU A 53 -23.24 50.12 12.63
N LEU A 54 -24.51 50.54 12.57
CA LEU A 54 -25.36 50.29 11.40
C LEU A 54 -25.31 51.36 10.30
N GLN A 55 -24.80 52.57 10.60
CA GLN A 55 -24.66 53.62 9.58
C GLN A 55 -23.36 53.50 8.74
N GLN A 56 -22.35 52.78 9.24
CA GLN A 56 -21.09 52.59 8.51
C GLN A 56 -21.17 51.52 7.39
N GLN A 57 -22.17 50.61 7.44
CA GLN A 57 -22.38 49.61 6.39
C GLN A 57 -23.30 50.05 5.23
N GLN A 58 -24.02 51.17 5.35
CA GLN A 58 -24.88 51.68 4.28
C GLN A 58 -24.25 52.82 3.45
N GLN A 59 -23.20 53.48 3.94
CA GLN A 59 -22.45 54.48 3.16
C GLN A 59 -21.30 53.89 2.32
N GLN A 60 -20.88 52.64 2.54
CA GLN A 60 -19.90 51.95 1.69
C GLN A 60 -20.50 51.32 0.40
N LYS A 61 -21.82 51.47 0.17
CA LYS A 61 -22.53 50.96 -1.02
C LYS A 61 -22.95 52.03 -2.03
N ARG A 62 -22.55 53.30 -1.84
CA ARG A 62 -22.76 54.37 -2.82
C ARG A 62 -21.51 55.23 -2.94
N GLY A 63 -20.57 54.78 -3.78
CA GLY A 63 -19.34 55.51 -4.05
C GLY A 63 -18.32 54.67 -4.78
N PHE A 64 -18.64 54.28 -6.02
CA PHE A 64 -17.76 53.96 -7.17
C PHE A 64 -18.55 53.10 -8.16
N MET A 65 -19.43 53.73 -8.94
CA MET A 65 -19.72 53.28 -10.29
C MET A 65 -19.27 54.39 -11.20
N ASP A 66 -17.96 54.40 -11.46
CA ASP A 66 -17.41 55.07 -12.62
C ASP A 66 -17.66 54.19 -13.86
N MET A 67 -17.90 54.85 -14.98
CA MET A 67 -18.55 54.35 -16.19
C MET A 67 -17.59 53.53 -17.09
N THR A 68 -16.87 52.56 -16.53
CA THR A 68 -15.93 51.69 -17.28
C THR A 68 -16.09 50.18 -17.03
N THR A 69 -17.01 49.75 -16.15
CA THR A 69 -17.17 48.32 -15.79
C THR A 69 -18.24 47.59 -16.62
N VAL A 70 -19.07 48.31 -17.38
CA VAL A 70 -20.16 47.71 -18.18
C VAL A 70 -19.65 47.04 -19.47
N ASP A 71 -18.48 47.45 -19.98
CA ASP A 71 -17.85 46.82 -21.16
C ASP A 71 -17.15 45.49 -20.86
N VAL A 72 -16.93 45.15 -19.59
CA VAL A 72 -16.20 43.93 -19.18
C VAL A 72 -17.13 42.71 -19.04
N LEU A 73 -18.43 42.91 -18.83
CA LEU A 73 -19.39 41.82 -18.60
C LEU A 73 -20.16 41.39 -19.86
N THR A 74 -20.15 42.19 -20.92
CA THR A 74 -20.80 41.86 -22.21
C THR A 74 -19.87 41.20 -23.24
N LYS A 75 -18.56 41.11 -22.96
CA LYS A 75 -17.53 40.57 -23.89
C LYS A 75 -17.01 39.16 -23.60
N LYS A 76 -17.45 38.45 -22.56
CA LYS A 76 -17.02 37.05 -22.33
C LYS A 76 -17.80 36.07 -23.21
N ARG A 77 -17.55 36.11 -24.53
CA ARG A 77 -17.72 34.91 -25.37
C ARG A 77 -16.83 33.82 -24.79
N ALA A 78 -17.33 32.59 -24.68
CA ALA A 78 -16.48 31.44 -24.40
C ALA A 78 -15.46 31.32 -25.54
N ALA A 79 -14.23 31.71 -25.29
CA ALA A 79 -13.18 31.70 -26.29
C ALA A 79 -12.91 30.23 -26.66
N THR A 80 -13.30 29.82 -27.87
CA THR A 80 -13.01 28.49 -28.40
C THR A 80 -11.50 28.30 -28.62
N ASP A 81 -10.78 29.41 -28.78
CA ASP A 81 -9.33 29.53 -28.97
C ASP A 81 -8.82 30.90 -28.48
N ILE A 82 -7.51 31.14 -28.48
CA ILE A 82 -6.93 32.48 -28.28
C ILE A 82 -7.30 33.42 -29.44
N ASP A 83 -7.43 34.71 -29.16
CA ASP A 83 -7.82 35.72 -30.16
C ASP A 83 -6.68 35.97 -31.16
N PRO A 84 -6.84 35.66 -32.45
CA PRO A 84 -5.80 35.87 -33.45
C PRO A 84 -5.50 37.36 -33.70
N GLU A 85 -6.42 38.26 -33.34
CA GLU A 85 -6.22 39.71 -33.44
C GLU A 85 -5.80 40.35 -32.10
N GLY A 86 -5.67 39.53 -31.04
CA GLY A 86 -5.30 39.95 -29.70
C GLY A 86 -3.78 39.96 -29.43
N PRO A 87 -3.35 39.78 -28.16
CA PRO A 87 -1.94 39.82 -27.76
C PRO A 87 -1.03 38.81 -28.47
N CYS A 88 -1.61 37.75 -29.03
CA CYS A 88 -0.90 36.69 -29.76
C CYS A 88 -0.76 36.93 -31.27
N LYS A 89 -1.27 38.03 -31.82
CA LYS A 89 -1.34 38.26 -33.27
C LYS A 89 -0.02 38.03 -34.01
N GLU A 90 1.04 38.70 -33.58
CA GLU A 90 2.35 38.61 -34.24
C GLU A 90 3.03 37.25 -34.00
N ASP A 91 2.91 36.71 -32.78
CA ASP A 91 3.44 35.38 -32.45
C ASP A 91 2.74 34.27 -33.25
N LEU A 92 1.44 34.39 -33.50
CA LEU A 92 0.66 33.44 -34.29
C LEU A 92 1.02 33.50 -35.77
N LYS A 93 1.22 34.69 -36.33
CA LYS A 93 1.72 34.85 -37.71
C LYS A 93 3.10 34.24 -37.85
N HIS A 94 3.96 34.43 -36.86
CA HIS A 94 5.34 33.98 -36.92
C HIS A 94 5.48 32.46 -36.70
N HIS A 95 4.70 31.88 -35.80
CA HIS A 95 4.88 30.49 -35.37
C HIS A 95 3.77 29.52 -35.76
N CYS A 96 2.59 30.02 -36.11
CA CYS A 96 1.37 29.24 -36.33
C CYS A 96 0.64 29.63 -37.64
N SER A 97 1.37 30.17 -38.62
CA SER A 97 0.83 30.70 -39.89
C SER A 97 0.01 29.69 -40.68
N GLU A 98 0.45 28.44 -40.75
CA GLU A 98 -0.29 27.35 -41.44
C GLU A 98 -1.69 27.15 -40.86
N LEU A 99 -1.82 27.25 -39.52
CA LEU A 99 -3.11 27.13 -38.85
C LEU A 99 -3.99 28.36 -39.09
N LEU A 100 -3.42 29.56 -39.10
CA LEU A 100 -4.13 30.80 -39.45
C LEU A 100 -4.67 30.74 -40.88
N GLN A 101 -3.88 30.25 -41.85
CA GLN A 101 -4.27 30.10 -43.26
C GLN A 101 -5.32 29.01 -43.46
N SER A 102 -5.29 27.93 -42.67
CA SER A 102 -6.33 26.88 -42.70
C SER A 102 -7.69 27.36 -42.19
N GLN A 103 -7.74 28.44 -41.39
CA GLN A 103 -8.99 29.06 -40.96
C GLN A 103 -9.58 29.99 -42.03
N THR A 104 -8.75 30.58 -42.89
CA THR A 104 -9.17 31.52 -43.94
C THR A 104 -9.45 30.85 -45.29
N SER A 105 -8.92 29.65 -45.56
CA SER A 105 -8.98 28.96 -46.87
C SER A 105 -10.17 28.00 -47.09
N LYS A 106 -11.09 27.83 -46.12
CA LYS A 106 -12.39 27.16 -46.39
C LYS A 106 -13.38 28.13 -47.03
N GLY A 107 -13.19 28.39 -48.33
CA GLY A 107 -14.20 28.98 -49.18
C GLY A 107 -15.46 28.09 -49.28
N LYS A 108 -16.64 28.68 -49.04
CA LYS A 108 -17.98 28.21 -49.48
C LYS A 108 -18.33 26.71 -49.30
N GLY A 109 -17.99 26.12 -48.16
CA GLY A 109 -18.53 24.82 -47.73
C GLY A 109 -18.87 24.84 -46.25
N ARG A 110 -20.17 25.01 -45.92
CA ARG A 110 -20.80 25.04 -44.58
C ARG A 110 -19.95 25.66 -43.47
N ALA A 111 -20.32 26.88 -43.07
CA ALA A 111 -19.85 27.53 -41.84
C ALA A 111 -19.80 26.53 -40.68
N LEU A 112 -18.59 26.16 -40.27
CA LEU A 112 -18.32 25.31 -39.10
C LEU A 112 -18.12 26.18 -37.86
N LEU A 113 -18.92 27.26 -37.77
CA LEU A 113 -18.94 28.25 -36.70
C LEU A 113 -20.34 28.42 -36.08
N ASP A 114 -21.29 27.55 -36.42
CA ASP A 114 -22.48 27.38 -35.59
C ASP A 114 -22.09 26.54 -34.37
N ILE A 115 -21.53 27.22 -33.37
CA ILE A 115 -21.69 26.78 -31.98
C ILE A 115 -23.18 26.53 -31.82
N HIS A 116 -23.58 25.26 -31.79
CA HIS A 116 -24.97 24.84 -31.63
C HIS A 116 -25.67 25.78 -30.63
N PRO A 117 -26.86 26.35 -30.89
CA PRO A 117 -27.48 27.36 -30.00
C PRO A 117 -27.53 26.93 -28.53
N LEU A 118 -27.67 25.62 -28.28
CA LEU A 118 -27.57 25.00 -26.96
C LEU A 118 -26.19 25.12 -26.30
N ALA A 119 -25.10 25.05 -27.06
CA ALA A 119 -23.72 25.26 -26.58
C ALA A 119 -23.51 26.69 -26.08
N GLN A 120 -24.05 27.70 -26.79
CA GLN A 120 -24.01 29.09 -26.31
C GLN A 120 -24.83 29.25 -25.02
N ARG A 121 -26.03 28.66 -24.96
CA ARG A 121 -26.88 28.67 -23.76
C ARG A 121 -26.19 27.99 -22.56
N ILE A 122 -25.40 26.95 -22.80
CA ILE A 122 -24.65 26.23 -21.77
C ILE A 122 -23.49 27.04 -21.21
N ASN A 123 -22.83 27.83 -22.05
CA ASN A 123 -21.80 28.75 -21.60
C ASN A 123 -22.38 29.92 -20.80
N SER A 124 -23.60 30.37 -21.13
CA SER A 124 -24.31 31.40 -20.36
C SER A 124 -24.98 30.87 -19.08
N ALA A 125 -24.97 29.56 -18.82
CA ALA A 125 -25.65 28.97 -17.66
C ALA A 125 -25.02 29.45 -16.35
N THR A 126 -25.70 30.32 -15.61
CA THR A 126 -25.17 30.95 -14.38
C THR A 126 -25.24 30.06 -13.14
N ASN A 127 -25.99 28.95 -13.19
CA ASN A 127 -26.17 28.03 -12.07
C ASN A 127 -26.37 26.57 -12.55
N GLN A 128 -26.38 25.63 -11.60
CA GLN A 128 -26.47 24.19 -11.87
C GLN A 128 -27.83 23.75 -12.44
N SER A 129 -28.94 24.38 -12.03
CA SER A 129 -30.26 24.05 -12.55
C SER A 129 -30.35 24.38 -14.03
N ALA A 130 -29.91 25.56 -14.44
CA ALA A 130 -29.81 25.97 -15.84
C ALA A 130 -28.92 25.00 -16.65
N LEU A 131 -27.72 24.68 -16.15
CA LEU A 131 -26.83 23.73 -16.81
C LEU A 131 -27.49 22.35 -16.97
N SER A 132 -28.13 21.83 -15.91
CA SER A 132 -28.77 20.51 -15.93
C SER A 132 -29.97 20.41 -16.88
N VAL A 133 -30.70 21.51 -17.09
CA VAL A 133 -31.81 21.60 -18.04
C VAL A 133 -31.26 21.60 -19.47
N LEU A 134 -30.25 22.43 -19.72
CA LEU A 134 -29.63 22.52 -21.05
C LEU A 134 -28.93 21.21 -21.46
N LEU A 135 -28.31 20.51 -20.51
CA LEU A 135 -27.74 19.18 -20.76
C LEU A 135 -28.82 18.10 -21.01
N ARG A 136 -30.07 18.31 -20.59
CA ARG A 136 -31.20 17.41 -20.89
C ARG A 136 -31.76 17.61 -22.29
N GLU A 137 -31.80 18.86 -22.76
CA GLU A 137 -32.19 19.22 -24.13
C GLU A 137 -31.17 18.72 -25.17
N TRP A 138 -29.97 18.31 -24.75
CA TRP A 138 -28.91 17.89 -25.65
C TRP A 138 -28.94 16.39 -25.97
N ASN A 139 -29.24 16.05 -27.23
CA ASN A 139 -29.07 14.71 -27.78
C ASN A 139 -27.91 14.70 -28.79
N MET A 140 -26.97 13.74 -28.72
CA MET A 140 -25.79 13.70 -29.60
C MET A 140 -25.81 12.46 -30.51
N THR A 141 -25.85 12.68 -31.83
CA THR A 141 -25.57 11.66 -32.86
C THR A 141 -24.39 12.02 -33.79
N GLY A 142 -23.55 13.01 -33.45
CA GLY A 142 -22.41 13.42 -34.30
C GLY A 142 -21.10 13.62 -33.54
N ALA A 143 -19.98 13.21 -34.16
CA ALA A 143 -18.63 13.48 -33.68
C ALA A 143 -18.26 14.95 -33.93
N VAL A 144 -18.01 15.72 -32.87
CA VAL A 144 -17.49 17.09 -32.97
C VAL A 144 -16.01 16.99 -33.38
N ALA A 145 -15.70 17.39 -34.61
CA ALA A 145 -14.33 17.50 -35.11
C ALA A 145 -13.56 18.55 -34.29
N ASP A 146 -12.30 18.22 -33.95
CA ASP A 146 -11.35 18.95 -33.11
C ASP A 146 -11.33 20.48 -33.36
N SER A 147 -12.09 21.23 -32.57
CA SER A 147 -12.11 22.71 -32.56
C SER A 147 -11.60 23.33 -31.26
N GLY A 148 -11.07 22.52 -30.34
CA GLY A 148 -10.59 23.01 -29.05
C GLY A 148 -9.19 23.61 -29.14
N GLY A 149 -9.09 24.93 -29.31
CA GLY A 149 -7.86 25.70 -29.05
C GLY A 149 -6.66 25.35 -29.91
N LYS A 150 -6.78 25.31 -31.24
CA LYS A 150 -5.67 24.95 -32.14
C LYS A 150 -4.53 25.96 -32.08
N LEU A 151 -4.85 27.26 -32.08
CA LEU A 151 -3.88 28.34 -31.96
C LEU A 151 -3.22 28.32 -30.58
N ALA A 152 -4.01 28.16 -29.51
CA ALA A 152 -3.50 28.03 -28.15
C ALA A 152 -2.58 26.82 -27.98
N LYS A 153 -2.93 25.66 -28.56
CA LYS A 153 -2.09 24.46 -28.59
C LYS A 153 -0.81 24.69 -29.37
N CYS A 154 -0.87 25.38 -30.52
CA CYS A 154 0.30 25.71 -31.31
C CYS A 154 1.28 26.58 -30.52
N ILE A 155 0.80 27.71 -29.95
CA ILE A 155 1.61 28.58 -29.10
C ILE A 155 2.20 27.81 -27.92
N LYS A 156 1.41 26.95 -27.26
CA LYS A 156 1.92 26.08 -26.20
C LYS A 156 3.07 25.19 -26.67
N THR A 157 2.94 24.55 -27.83
CA THR A 157 3.99 23.70 -28.40
C THR A 157 5.25 24.51 -28.72
N VAL A 158 5.10 25.73 -29.24
CA VAL A 158 6.22 26.64 -29.51
C VAL A 158 6.93 27.01 -28.21
N MET A 159 6.18 27.38 -27.16
CA MET A 159 6.72 27.68 -25.83
C MET A 159 7.50 26.49 -25.25
N HIS A 160 7.02 25.26 -25.44
CA HIS A 160 7.75 24.05 -25.03
C HIS A 160 9.05 23.86 -25.80
N LYS A 161 9.00 23.95 -27.14
CA LYS A 161 10.18 23.80 -28.00
C LYS A 161 11.26 24.83 -27.65
N GLN A 162 10.87 26.09 -27.44
CA GLN A 162 11.78 27.16 -27.03
C GLN A 162 12.47 26.86 -25.68
N ARG A 163 11.76 26.23 -24.74
CA ARG A 163 12.33 25.83 -23.44
C ARG A 163 13.30 24.64 -23.54
N MET A 164 13.13 23.78 -24.54
CA MET A 164 13.97 22.58 -24.76
C MET A 164 15.18 22.85 -25.68
N ALA A 165 15.28 24.03 -26.29
CA ALA A 165 16.39 24.40 -27.17
C ALA A 165 17.63 24.87 -26.38
N ILE A 166 18.81 24.35 -26.73
CA ILE A 166 20.10 24.75 -26.14
C ILE A 166 20.56 26.12 -26.67
N THR A 167 20.22 26.43 -27.92
CA THR A 167 20.37 27.75 -28.57
C THR A 167 19.10 28.02 -29.38
N SER A 168 18.31 29.05 -29.05
CA SER A 168 17.12 29.40 -29.84
C SER A 168 17.45 30.49 -30.85
N ALA A 169 17.62 30.11 -32.12
CA ALA A 169 17.66 31.08 -33.24
C ALA A 169 16.27 31.66 -33.58
N ALA A 170 15.19 31.13 -32.99
CA ALA A 170 13.82 31.60 -33.20
C ALA A 170 13.43 32.71 -32.20
N ALA A 171 12.71 33.73 -32.69
CA ALA A 171 12.14 34.79 -31.85
C ALA A 171 11.31 34.19 -30.69
N PRO A 172 11.52 34.62 -29.43
CA PRO A 172 10.77 34.11 -28.29
C PRO A 172 9.31 34.58 -28.35
N VAL A 173 8.36 33.72 -27.97
CA VAL A 173 6.95 34.15 -27.88
C VAL A 173 6.85 35.33 -26.92
N SER A 174 6.11 36.37 -27.28
CA SER A 174 5.97 37.58 -26.47
C SER A 174 5.42 37.27 -25.06
N ALA A 175 5.78 38.09 -24.06
CA ALA A 175 5.27 37.92 -22.69
C ALA A 175 3.74 38.02 -22.62
N ALA A 176 3.16 38.91 -23.43
CA ALA A 176 1.72 39.10 -23.53
C ALA A 176 1.01 37.86 -24.13
N CYS A 177 1.52 37.30 -25.23
CA CYS A 177 0.96 36.08 -25.80
C CYS A 177 1.15 34.86 -24.89
N LYS A 178 2.30 34.76 -24.20
CA LYS A 178 2.53 33.73 -23.18
C LYS A 178 1.46 33.81 -22.08
N GLN A 179 1.10 35.00 -21.63
CA GLN A 179 0.07 35.19 -20.61
C GLN A 179 -1.32 34.84 -21.13
N ASP A 180 -1.69 35.31 -22.32
CA ASP A 180 -2.99 35.02 -22.95
C ASP A 180 -3.20 33.51 -23.18
N ALA A 181 -2.17 32.82 -23.70
CA ALA A 181 -2.21 31.37 -23.85
C ALA A 181 -2.36 30.63 -22.51
N ARG A 182 -1.70 31.11 -21.44
CA ARG A 182 -1.86 30.54 -20.09
C ARG A 182 -3.27 30.73 -19.56
N ASP A 183 -3.81 31.93 -19.70
CA ASP A 183 -5.14 32.29 -19.24
C ASP A 183 -6.23 31.49 -19.99
N TYR A 184 -6.04 31.24 -21.28
CA TYR A 184 -6.87 30.31 -22.05
C TYR A 184 -6.92 28.91 -21.39
N PHE A 185 -5.79 28.27 -21.13
CA PHE A 185 -5.79 26.92 -20.56
C PHE A 185 -6.20 26.88 -19.08
N ALA A 186 -5.91 27.94 -18.31
CA ALA A 186 -6.33 28.09 -16.93
C ALA A 186 -7.85 28.27 -16.81
N SER A 187 -8.46 29.07 -17.70
CA SER A 187 -9.91 29.27 -17.73
C SER A 187 -10.68 27.97 -17.99
N ARG A 188 -10.12 27.07 -18.82
CA ARG A 188 -10.64 25.70 -19.06
C ARG A 188 -10.46 24.78 -17.86
N ALA A 189 -9.38 24.97 -17.07
CA ALA A 189 -9.20 24.25 -15.81
C ALA A 189 -10.23 24.68 -14.75
N GLN A 190 -10.52 25.98 -14.73
CA GLN A 190 -11.39 26.60 -13.74
C GLN A 190 -12.85 26.25 -13.95
N ASP A 191 -13.32 26.24 -15.20
CA ASP A 191 -14.71 25.95 -15.50
C ASP A 191 -14.86 24.96 -16.65
N ILE A 192 -15.61 23.90 -16.39
CA ILE A 192 -15.92 22.88 -17.39
C ILE A 192 -16.74 23.45 -18.57
N ARG A 193 -17.47 24.55 -18.36
CA ARG A 193 -18.16 25.30 -19.43
C ARG A 193 -17.20 25.80 -20.50
N ASN A 194 -16.00 26.19 -20.09
CA ASN A 194 -14.94 26.62 -21.01
C ASN A 194 -14.24 25.41 -21.68
N ASP A 195 -14.35 24.21 -21.10
CA ASP A 195 -13.86 22.97 -21.69
C ASP A 195 -14.98 22.20 -22.39
N TYR A 196 -15.47 22.80 -23.48
CA TYR A 196 -16.60 22.29 -24.25
C TYR A 196 -16.48 20.80 -24.60
N MET A 197 -15.30 20.35 -25.05
CA MET A 197 -15.09 18.94 -25.39
C MET A 197 -15.27 18.04 -24.17
N LEU A 198 -14.73 18.39 -23.01
CA LEU A 198 -14.94 17.58 -21.81
C LEU A 198 -16.41 17.62 -21.37
N LEU A 199 -17.03 18.80 -21.37
CA LEU A 199 -18.44 18.99 -20.99
C LEU A 199 -19.38 18.13 -21.83
N MET A 200 -19.22 18.19 -23.14
CA MET A 200 -20.07 17.49 -24.10
C MET A 200 -20.04 15.99 -23.94
N ASN A 201 -18.84 15.46 -23.78
CA ASN A 201 -18.62 14.03 -23.77
C ASN A 201 -18.80 13.41 -22.38
N CYS A 202 -18.87 14.25 -21.34
CA CYS A 202 -19.16 13.84 -19.97
C CYS A 202 -20.55 14.28 -19.49
N ALA A 203 -21.39 14.90 -20.35
CA ALA A 203 -22.69 15.43 -19.96
C ALA A 203 -23.62 14.41 -19.28
N PRO A 204 -23.76 13.15 -19.77
CA PRO A 204 -24.52 12.11 -19.07
C PRO A 204 -23.98 11.84 -17.67
N GLU A 205 -22.67 11.74 -17.52
CA GLU A 205 -21.99 11.44 -16.27
C GLU A 205 -22.04 12.61 -15.28
N ILE A 206 -21.95 13.86 -15.75
CA ILE A 206 -22.13 15.05 -14.91
C ILE A 206 -23.54 15.07 -14.33
N ARG A 207 -24.55 14.76 -15.14
CA ARG A 207 -25.95 14.66 -14.67
C ARG A 207 -26.12 13.54 -13.64
N ARG A 208 -25.48 12.39 -13.86
CA ARG A 208 -25.60 11.22 -13.00
C ARG A 208 -24.83 11.35 -11.69
N PHE A 209 -23.56 11.71 -11.75
CA PHE A 209 -22.63 11.66 -10.61
C PHE A 209 -22.43 13.02 -9.94
N CYS A 210 -22.63 14.13 -10.65
CA CYS A 210 -22.37 15.48 -10.17
C CYS A 210 -23.60 16.41 -10.19
N PRO A 211 -24.84 15.95 -9.92
CA PRO A 211 -26.05 16.75 -10.14
C PRO A 211 -26.11 18.02 -9.29
N LYS A 212 -25.49 18.01 -8.09
CA LYS A 212 -25.49 19.13 -7.13
C LYS A 212 -24.20 19.96 -7.15
N VAL A 213 -23.27 19.69 -8.07
CA VAL A 213 -21.95 20.33 -8.09
C VAL A 213 -21.97 21.52 -9.04
N MET A 214 -21.97 22.73 -8.48
CA MET A 214 -21.95 23.97 -9.26
C MET A 214 -20.66 24.11 -10.12
N PRO A 215 -20.75 24.66 -11.35
CA PRO A 215 -19.59 24.93 -12.21
C PRO A 215 -18.63 25.97 -11.63
N GLY A 216 -17.41 26.02 -12.15
CA GLY A 216 -16.35 26.90 -11.64
C GLY A 216 -15.50 26.26 -10.53
N ASP A 217 -14.34 26.88 -10.24
CA ASP A 217 -13.32 26.43 -9.29
C ASP A 217 -12.88 24.95 -9.48
N GLY A 218 -12.98 24.42 -10.69
CA GLY A 218 -12.64 23.04 -11.03
C GLY A 218 -13.52 22.00 -10.32
N ARG A 219 -14.68 22.40 -9.77
CA ARG A 219 -15.51 21.52 -8.92
C ARG A 219 -16.10 20.34 -9.68
N VAL A 220 -16.64 20.58 -10.88
CA VAL A 220 -17.22 19.51 -11.72
C VAL A 220 -16.15 18.51 -12.15
N VAL A 221 -14.99 19.00 -12.62
CA VAL A 221 -13.85 18.13 -12.98
C VAL A 221 -13.39 17.30 -11.77
N SER A 222 -13.29 17.91 -10.59
CA SER A 222 -12.95 17.20 -9.36
C SER A 222 -13.99 16.13 -8.99
N CYS A 223 -15.27 16.38 -9.21
CA CYS A 223 -16.33 15.38 -8.98
C CYS A 223 -16.23 14.21 -9.97
N LEU A 224 -15.95 14.50 -11.25
CA LEU A 224 -15.70 13.48 -12.26
C LEU A 224 -14.48 12.62 -11.90
N LYS A 225 -13.39 13.23 -11.41
CA LYS A 225 -12.20 12.50 -10.92
C LYS A 225 -12.55 11.53 -9.78
N THR A 226 -13.37 11.95 -8.81
CA THR A 226 -13.79 11.07 -7.70
C THR A 226 -14.65 9.89 -8.18
N ASN A 227 -15.43 10.07 -9.24
CA ASN A 227 -16.30 9.03 -9.81
C ASN A 227 -15.70 8.33 -11.04
N LYS A 228 -14.38 8.48 -11.26
CA LYS A 228 -13.71 8.10 -12.52
C LYS A 228 -13.92 6.64 -12.93
N LEU A 229 -14.00 5.73 -11.96
CA LEU A 229 -14.24 4.30 -12.21
C LEU A 229 -15.62 3.99 -12.79
N GLY A 230 -16.60 4.87 -12.60
CA GLY A 230 -17.96 4.73 -13.12
C GLY A 230 -18.24 5.52 -14.40
N LEU A 231 -17.24 6.21 -14.96
CA LEU A 231 -17.40 6.99 -16.19
C LEU A 231 -17.35 6.10 -17.44
N SER A 232 -17.99 6.54 -18.53
CA SER A 232 -17.82 5.89 -19.83
C SER A 232 -16.36 5.95 -20.30
N GLN A 233 -15.96 5.04 -21.19
CA GLN A 233 -14.63 5.06 -21.80
C GLN A 233 -14.31 6.42 -22.46
N ARG A 234 -15.31 7.04 -23.09
CA ARG A 234 -15.19 8.33 -23.76
C ARG A 234 -14.94 9.47 -22.78
N CYS A 235 -15.79 9.63 -21.76
CA CYS A 235 -15.62 10.65 -20.74
C CYS A 235 -14.34 10.41 -19.91
N GLY A 236 -14.09 9.18 -19.48
CA GLY A 236 -12.91 8.80 -18.70
C GLY A 236 -11.59 9.02 -19.46
N GLY A 237 -11.57 8.78 -20.77
CA GLY A 237 -10.44 9.05 -21.65
C GLY A 237 -10.14 10.56 -21.75
N LEU A 238 -11.16 11.39 -21.97
CA LEU A 238 -11.01 12.84 -22.02
C LEU A 238 -10.62 13.45 -20.68
N LEU A 239 -11.20 12.95 -19.58
CA LEU A 239 -10.80 13.35 -18.23
C LEU A 239 -9.33 13.00 -17.95
N SER A 240 -8.89 11.82 -18.39
CA SER A 240 -7.48 11.42 -18.26
C SER A 240 -6.57 12.31 -19.10
N ARG A 241 -6.96 12.66 -20.34
CA ARG A 241 -6.24 13.64 -21.16
C ARG A 241 -6.14 14.99 -20.46
N ARG A 242 -7.23 15.45 -19.84
CA ARG A 242 -7.22 16.67 -19.04
C ARG A 242 -6.27 16.57 -17.84
N GLN A 243 -6.22 15.44 -17.15
CA GLN A 243 -5.27 15.23 -16.04
C GLN A 243 -3.80 15.22 -16.47
N ILE A 244 -3.50 14.72 -17.69
CA ILE A 244 -2.16 14.80 -18.29
C ILE A 244 -1.79 16.25 -18.59
N GLU A 245 -2.70 17.01 -19.18
CA GLU A 245 -2.48 18.45 -19.41
C GLU A 245 -2.28 19.19 -18.09
N SER A 246 -3.09 18.91 -17.06
CA SER A 246 -2.92 19.47 -15.71
C SER A 246 -1.62 19.09 -15.01
N ALA A 247 -0.91 18.03 -15.46
CA ALA A 247 0.37 17.63 -14.88
C ALA A 247 1.51 18.57 -15.30
N GLU A 248 1.35 19.25 -16.43
CA GLU A 248 2.37 20.08 -17.07
C GLU A 248 2.64 21.37 -16.28
N ASP A 249 1.59 22.01 -15.76
CA ASP A 249 1.71 23.22 -14.95
C ASP A 249 0.60 23.32 -13.91
N ILE A 250 0.93 23.91 -12.75
CA ILE A 250 0.00 24.06 -11.63
C ILE A 250 -1.21 24.95 -11.98
N SER A 251 -1.05 25.94 -12.86
CA SER A 251 -2.13 26.81 -13.35
C SER A 251 -3.23 26.05 -14.09
N LEU A 252 -2.92 24.83 -14.55
CA LEU A 252 -3.85 23.97 -15.27
C LEU A 252 -4.65 23.03 -14.36
N ASP A 253 -4.47 23.15 -13.05
CA ASP A 253 -5.27 22.50 -12.02
C ASP A 253 -5.86 23.59 -11.10
N ALA A 254 -7.09 24.02 -11.39
CA ALA A 254 -7.68 25.19 -10.73
C ALA A 254 -7.72 25.09 -9.20
N LYS A 255 -7.96 23.90 -8.64
CA LYS A 255 -7.98 23.70 -7.19
C LYS A 255 -6.57 23.80 -6.60
N LEU A 256 -5.59 23.24 -7.28
CA LEU A 256 -4.20 23.29 -6.82
C LEU A 256 -3.62 24.69 -6.97
N ALA A 257 -3.86 25.37 -8.10
CA ALA A 257 -3.46 26.75 -8.34
C ALA A 257 -4.04 27.68 -7.27
N LYS A 258 -5.34 27.60 -7.01
CA LYS A 258 -6.02 28.42 -5.99
C LYS A 258 -5.46 28.18 -4.59
N ALA A 259 -5.19 26.92 -4.24
CA ALA A 259 -4.70 26.57 -2.91
C ALA A 259 -3.22 26.92 -2.69
N CYS A 260 -2.44 27.05 -3.75
CA CYS A 260 -0.98 27.23 -3.67
C CYS A 260 -0.47 28.57 -4.24
N SER A 261 -1.35 29.50 -4.64
CA SER A 261 -0.95 30.74 -5.31
C SER A 261 0.04 31.57 -4.48
N ASN A 262 -0.27 31.77 -3.19
CA ASN A 262 0.56 32.55 -2.27
C ASN A 262 1.93 31.89 -2.07
N ASP A 263 1.93 30.58 -1.79
CA ASP A 263 3.14 29.81 -1.59
C ASP A 263 4.02 29.76 -2.84
N GLN A 264 3.40 29.65 -4.02
CA GLN A 264 4.11 29.66 -5.29
C GLN A 264 4.78 31.01 -5.54
N GLN A 265 4.06 32.11 -5.33
CA GLN A 265 4.62 33.46 -5.48
C GLN A 265 5.74 33.72 -4.46
N LYS A 266 5.55 33.28 -3.21
CA LYS A 266 6.51 33.50 -2.14
C LYS A 266 7.80 32.70 -2.31
N TYR A 267 7.70 31.42 -2.68
CA TYR A 267 8.85 30.51 -2.63
C TYR A 267 9.32 29.99 -3.99
N CYS A 268 8.48 30.07 -5.03
CA CYS A 268 8.71 29.44 -6.33
C CYS A 268 8.52 30.42 -7.51
N ALA A 269 8.57 31.75 -7.28
CA ALA A 269 8.39 32.75 -8.34
C ALA A 269 9.44 32.68 -9.46
N SER A 270 10.66 32.26 -9.15
CA SER A 270 11.74 32.09 -10.13
C SER A 270 11.55 30.87 -11.04
N VAL A 271 10.58 30.01 -10.75
CA VAL A 271 10.35 28.79 -11.50
C VAL A 271 9.46 29.09 -12.71
N GLY A 272 9.99 28.84 -13.92
CA GLY A 272 9.25 29.04 -15.17
C GLY A 272 8.04 28.12 -15.36
N TRP A 273 7.08 28.56 -16.17
CA TRP A 273 5.84 27.86 -16.50
C TRP A 273 6.07 26.54 -17.24
N GLY A 274 5.32 25.51 -16.86
CA GLY A 274 5.39 24.17 -17.46
C GLY A 274 6.39 23.24 -16.79
N ALA A 275 6.56 22.06 -17.38
CA ALA A 275 7.46 21.00 -16.95
C ALA A 275 7.28 20.50 -15.50
N GLY A 276 6.08 20.66 -14.94
CA GLY A 276 5.74 20.33 -13.55
C GLY A 276 6.58 21.10 -12.53
N ALA A 277 7.18 22.23 -12.94
CA ALA A 277 8.28 22.83 -12.20
C ALA A 277 7.81 23.49 -10.89
N ALA A 278 6.73 24.28 -10.94
CA ALA A 278 6.14 24.90 -9.76
C ALA A 278 5.67 23.86 -8.73
N LYS A 279 4.94 22.82 -9.19
CA LYS A 279 4.52 21.70 -8.33
C LYS A 279 5.72 21.05 -7.65
N SER A 280 6.78 20.72 -8.40
CA SER A 280 7.96 20.07 -7.81
C SER A 280 8.72 20.96 -6.83
N CYS A 281 8.75 22.28 -7.05
CA CYS A 281 9.32 23.24 -6.10
C CYS A 281 8.53 23.21 -4.78
N LEU A 282 7.21 23.33 -4.85
CA LEU A 282 6.32 23.27 -3.70
C LEU A 282 6.41 21.92 -2.97
N GLU A 283 6.41 20.79 -3.68
CA GLU A 283 6.61 19.47 -3.06
C GLU A 283 7.96 19.34 -2.37
N GLY A 284 9.02 19.96 -2.90
CA GLY A 284 10.34 19.99 -2.28
C GLY A 284 10.35 20.79 -0.97
N ILE A 285 9.54 21.85 -0.88
CA ILE A 285 9.34 22.61 0.37
C ILE A 285 8.51 21.79 1.35
N ALA A 286 7.40 21.19 0.89
CA ALA A 286 6.50 20.39 1.73
C ALA A 286 7.19 19.19 2.40
N LYS A 287 8.23 18.64 1.77
CA LYS A 287 9.01 17.49 2.29
C LYS A 287 10.11 17.89 3.27
N ARG A 288 10.56 19.14 3.25
CA ARG A 288 11.63 19.60 4.15
C ARG A 288 11.03 19.93 5.53
N ASN A 289 11.71 19.49 6.57
CA ASN A 289 11.38 19.90 7.95
C ASN A 289 12.05 21.23 8.30
N ASP A 290 11.90 22.23 7.42
CA ASP A 290 12.45 23.56 7.58
C ASP A 290 11.40 24.46 8.23
N LYS A 291 11.64 24.86 9.48
CA LYS A 291 10.71 25.72 10.23
C LYS A 291 10.54 27.10 9.57
N THR A 292 11.52 27.57 8.79
CA THR A 292 11.52 28.90 8.16
C THR A 292 10.77 28.94 6.83
N LYS A 293 10.65 27.79 6.15
CA LYS A 293 9.99 27.66 4.84
C LYS A 293 8.87 26.63 4.91
N GLN A 294 7.69 27.09 5.31
CA GLN A 294 6.51 26.25 5.39
C GLN A 294 5.42 26.72 4.43
N LEU A 295 4.82 25.74 3.76
CA LEU A 295 3.62 25.96 2.95
C LEU A 295 2.37 26.10 3.83
N GLU A 296 1.40 26.83 3.31
CA GLU A 296 0.07 26.96 3.91
C GLU A 296 -0.63 25.58 4.00
N PRO A 297 -1.46 25.33 5.04
CA PRO A 297 -2.16 24.04 5.21
C PRO A 297 -3.03 23.65 4.01
N GLN A 298 -3.64 24.64 3.34
CA GLN A 298 -4.45 24.45 2.14
C GLN A 298 -3.61 23.97 0.95
N CYS A 299 -2.43 24.56 0.71
CA CYS A 299 -1.52 24.11 -0.34
C CYS A 299 -0.98 22.71 -0.03
N LYS A 300 -0.57 22.42 1.21
CA LYS A 300 -0.14 21.07 1.64
C LYS A 300 -1.21 20.02 1.35
N SER A 301 -2.46 20.30 1.71
CA SER A 301 -3.60 19.40 1.50
C SER A 301 -3.92 19.21 0.01
N ALA A 302 -3.81 20.28 -0.79
CA ALA A 302 -4.00 20.23 -2.23
C ALA A 302 -2.91 19.43 -2.94
N LEU A 303 -1.63 19.62 -2.57
CA LEU A 303 -0.50 18.82 -3.07
C LEU A 303 -0.64 17.34 -2.71
N TYR A 304 -1.10 17.04 -1.50
CA TYR A 304 -1.36 15.65 -1.11
C TYR A 304 -2.48 15.02 -1.94
N ARG A 305 -3.59 15.74 -2.14
CA ARG A 305 -4.68 15.29 -3.04
C ARG A 305 -4.16 15.08 -4.46
N ARG A 306 -3.31 15.98 -4.95
CA ARG A 306 -2.68 15.83 -6.26
C ARG A 306 -1.81 14.58 -6.32
N ALA A 307 -1.01 14.29 -5.29
CA ALA A 307 -0.20 13.07 -5.24
C ALA A 307 -1.05 11.78 -5.24
N LEU A 308 -2.24 11.79 -4.63
CA LEU A 308 -3.20 10.69 -4.73
C LEU A 308 -3.71 10.49 -6.16
N GLU A 309 -3.99 11.57 -6.88
CA GLU A 309 -4.37 11.50 -8.30
C GLU A 309 -3.21 10.99 -9.15
N ASP A 310 -2.00 11.52 -8.93
CA ASP A 310 -0.82 11.15 -9.71
C ASP A 310 -0.46 9.67 -9.58
N SER A 311 -0.80 9.04 -8.44
CA SER A 311 -0.57 7.61 -8.22
C SER A 311 -1.34 6.68 -9.19
N GLU A 312 -2.36 7.20 -9.88
CA GLU A 312 -3.16 6.41 -10.83
C GLU A 312 -2.45 6.15 -12.16
N ASP A 313 -1.69 7.11 -12.67
CA ASP A 313 -1.09 7.04 -14.00
C ASP A 313 0.23 7.79 -14.00
N ILE A 314 1.29 7.17 -14.51
CA ILE A 314 2.60 7.80 -14.59
C ILE A 314 2.56 9.13 -15.33
N ARG A 315 1.65 9.27 -16.31
CA ARG A 315 1.47 10.47 -17.14
C ARG A 315 0.87 11.65 -16.38
N PHE A 316 0.32 11.43 -15.19
CA PHE A 316 -0.24 12.49 -14.35
C PHE A 316 0.84 13.21 -13.53
N ASP A 317 2.07 12.68 -13.51
CA ASP A 317 3.24 13.41 -13.04
C ASP A 317 4.16 13.71 -14.22
N TYR A 318 4.22 14.97 -14.64
CA TYR A 318 4.98 15.35 -15.84
C TYR A 318 6.47 14.97 -15.74
N ARG A 319 7.10 15.24 -14.59
CA ARG A 319 8.55 15.00 -14.43
C ARG A 319 8.87 13.51 -14.45
N VAL A 320 8.06 12.70 -13.77
CA VAL A 320 8.22 11.24 -13.81
C VAL A 320 7.92 10.70 -15.20
N SER A 321 6.85 11.16 -15.85
CA SER A 321 6.49 10.70 -17.20
C SER A 321 7.57 11.00 -18.23
N GLN A 322 8.21 12.17 -18.16
CA GLN A 322 9.30 12.53 -19.08
C GLN A 322 10.56 11.70 -18.81
N ALA A 323 10.99 11.64 -17.55
CA ALA A 323 12.18 10.88 -17.16
C ALA A 323 12.06 9.37 -17.43
N CYS A 324 10.85 8.82 -17.37
CA CYS A 324 10.58 7.40 -17.58
C CYS A 324 10.05 7.05 -18.98
N GLN A 325 10.12 7.98 -19.94
CA GLN A 325 9.56 7.74 -21.27
C GLN A 325 10.25 6.58 -21.99
N ALA A 326 11.58 6.58 -22.05
CA ALA A 326 12.36 5.54 -22.71
C ALA A 326 12.15 4.16 -22.06
N ASP A 327 12.17 4.10 -20.73
CA ASP A 327 11.92 2.85 -19.99
C ASP A 327 10.49 2.34 -20.20
N ARG A 328 9.49 3.24 -20.28
CA ARG A 328 8.11 2.86 -20.57
C ARG A 328 7.98 2.23 -21.95
N GLU A 329 8.59 2.84 -22.95
CA GLU A 329 8.58 2.34 -24.34
C GLU A 329 9.33 1.01 -24.45
N ARG A 330 10.42 0.84 -23.72
CA ARG A 330 11.22 -0.38 -23.73
C ARG A 330 10.56 -1.55 -23.00
N PHE A 331 10.10 -1.34 -21.77
CA PHE A 331 9.67 -2.42 -20.88
C PHE A 331 8.15 -2.57 -20.80
N CYS A 332 7.39 -1.51 -21.08
CA CYS A 332 5.96 -1.43 -20.77
C CYS A 332 5.09 -0.95 -21.95
N ALA A 333 5.55 -1.08 -23.20
CA ALA A 333 4.83 -0.59 -24.39
C ALA A 333 3.40 -1.13 -24.51
N GLN A 334 3.21 -2.41 -24.17
CA GLN A 334 1.91 -3.10 -24.26
C GLN A 334 1.01 -2.86 -23.03
N VAL A 335 1.50 -2.16 -22.01
CA VAL A 335 0.76 -1.95 -20.77
C VAL A 335 -0.19 -0.77 -20.92
N GLN A 336 -1.49 -1.05 -20.80
CA GLN A 336 -2.51 0.00 -20.84
C GLN A 336 -2.30 1.03 -19.73
N PRO A 337 -2.27 2.34 -20.05
CA PRO A 337 -2.17 3.40 -19.05
C PRO A 337 -3.33 3.44 -18.05
N GLY A 338 -3.11 4.10 -16.91
CA GLY A 338 -4.07 4.21 -15.81
C GLY A 338 -4.10 3.00 -14.88
N LYS A 339 -4.92 3.10 -13.81
CA LYS A 339 -5.07 2.09 -12.76
C LYS A 339 -3.77 1.63 -12.09
N GLY A 340 -2.72 2.45 -12.15
CA GLY A 340 -1.39 2.17 -11.63
C GLY A 340 -0.58 1.14 -12.43
N ARG A 341 -1.07 0.65 -13.58
CA ARG A 341 -0.45 -0.49 -14.29
C ARG A 341 0.94 -0.20 -14.83
N VAL A 342 1.12 0.95 -15.49
CA VAL A 342 2.43 1.32 -16.07
C VAL A 342 3.44 1.62 -14.96
N ILE A 343 3.00 2.21 -13.85
CA ILE A 343 3.87 2.46 -12.68
C ILE A 343 4.35 1.12 -12.12
N ASP A 344 3.44 0.19 -11.89
CA ASP A 344 3.72 -1.15 -11.38
C ASP A 344 4.65 -1.95 -12.30
N CYS A 345 4.42 -1.88 -13.63
CA CYS A 345 5.33 -2.46 -14.61
C CYS A 345 6.75 -1.89 -14.48
N LEU A 346 6.91 -0.56 -14.49
CA LEU A 346 8.22 0.07 -14.38
C LEU A 346 8.91 -0.24 -13.04
N GLU A 347 8.16 -0.24 -11.93
CA GLU A 347 8.68 -0.64 -10.61
C GLU A 347 9.28 -2.06 -10.61
N ASN A 348 8.67 -3.00 -11.35
CA ASN A 348 9.15 -4.38 -11.47
C ASN A 348 10.38 -4.53 -12.37
N HIS A 349 10.65 -3.57 -13.26
CA HIS A 349 11.81 -3.58 -14.16
C HIS A 349 13.00 -2.75 -13.67
N MET A 350 12.90 -2.03 -12.54
CA MET A 350 13.96 -1.11 -12.05
C MET A 350 15.32 -1.77 -11.75
N LYS A 351 15.35 -3.10 -11.55
CA LYS A 351 16.58 -3.87 -11.32
C LYS A 351 17.27 -4.29 -12.63
N ASN A 352 16.63 -4.11 -13.78
CA ASN A 352 17.23 -4.41 -15.08
C ASN A 352 18.39 -3.45 -15.36
N ALA A 353 19.51 -3.97 -15.88
CA ALA A 353 20.72 -3.19 -16.17
C ALA A 353 20.49 -2.08 -17.21
N GLU A 354 19.52 -2.28 -18.10
CA GLU A 354 19.21 -1.35 -19.19
C GLU A 354 18.17 -0.29 -18.80
N PHE A 355 17.75 -0.28 -17.53
CA PHE A 355 16.82 0.69 -16.98
C PHE A 355 17.51 2.03 -16.67
N THR A 356 16.94 3.16 -17.10
CA THR A 356 17.62 4.44 -16.97
C THR A 356 17.77 4.90 -15.51
N ALA A 357 18.93 5.45 -15.17
CA ALA A 357 19.22 5.96 -13.82
C ALA A 357 18.28 7.10 -13.39
N GLN A 358 17.87 7.96 -14.34
CA GLN A 358 16.99 9.10 -14.05
C GLN A 358 15.58 8.64 -13.66
N CYS A 359 14.98 7.70 -14.42
CA CYS A 359 13.69 7.13 -14.07
C CYS A 359 13.77 6.35 -12.75
N LYS A 360 14.82 5.52 -12.59
CA LYS A 360 15.03 4.70 -11.39
C LYS A 360 14.99 5.53 -10.11
N LYS A 361 15.77 6.62 -10.06
CA LYS A 361 15.81 7.55 -8.91
C LYS A 361 14.46 8.20 -8.59
N LEU A 362 13.62 8.43 -9.59
CA LEU A 362 12.28 9.01 -9.39
C LEU A 362 11.28 7.96 -8.90
N LEU A 363 11.35 6.75 -9.44
CA LEU A 363 10.49 5.64 -9.03
C LEU A 363 10.85 5.12 -7.63
N GLU A 364 12.13 5.01 -7.27
CA GLU A 364 12.56 4.65 -5.91
C GLU A 364 11.95 5.59 -4.86
N ARG A 365 12.02 6.91 -5.09
CA ARG A 365 11.36 7.91 -4.23
C ARG A 365 9.85 7.74 -4.18
N ARG A 366 9.23 7.26 -5.25
CA ARG A 366 7.79 6.98 -5.30
C ARG A 366 7.44 5.75 -4.48
N VAL A 367 8.23 4.67 -4.63
CA VAL A 367 8.11 3.43 -3.87
C VAL A 367 8.28 3.70 -2.37
N GLU A 368 9.26 4.50 -1.98
CA GLU A 368 9.48 4.89 -0.58
C GLU A 368 8.32 5.74 -0.02
N ARG A 369 7.80 6.70 -0.78
CA ARG A 369 6.61 7.48 -0.34
C ARG A 369 5.39 6.58 -0.19
N LYS A 370 5.23 5.62 -1.11
CA LYS A 370 4.13 4.66 -1.14
C LYS A 370 4.20 3.67 0.01
N SER A 371 5.38 3.22 0.41
CA SER A 371 5.53 2.35 1.57
C SER A 371 5.11 3.06 2.86
N LYS A 372 5.52 4.32 3.03
CA LYS A 372 5.19 5.16 4.20
C LYS A 372 3.70 5.51 4.29
N ASP A 373 3.05 5.71 3.14
CA ASP A 373 1.62 6.00 3.06
C ASP A 373 0.96 5.22 1.92
N ILE A 374 0.36 4.07 2.29
CA ILE A 374 -0.30 3.14 1.37
C ILE A 374 -1.43 3.78 0.55
N ARG A 375 -1.96 4.94 0.98
CA ARG A 375 -2.95 5.68 0.18
C ARG A 375 -2.38 6.19 -1.14
N LEU A 376 -1.06 6.37 -1.23
CA LEU A 376 -0.38 6.70 -2.47
C LEU A 376 -0.19 5.49 -3.39
N ASP A 377 -0.62 4.29 -2.98
CA ASP A 377 -0.71 3.11 -3.84
C ASP A 377 -2.11 3.03 -4.46
N PHE A 378 -2.24 3.48 -5.71
CA PHE A 378 -3.51 3.38 -6.42
C PHE A 378 -3.98 1.93 -6.60
N ARG A 379 -3.05 0.99 -6.84
CA ARG A 379 -3.40 -0.42 -7.04
C ARG A 379 -3.96 -1.02 -5.76
N PHE A 380 -3.35 -0.75 -4.61
CA PHE A 380 -3.90 -1.14 -3.31
C PHE A 380 -5.31 -0.57 -3.12
N ARG A 381 -5.50 0.74 -3.31
CA ARG A 381 -6.82 1.38 -3.15
C ARG A 381 -7.88 0.86 -4.12
N LEU A 382 -7.48 0.42 -5.30
CA LEU A 382 -8.38 -0.16 -6.30
C LEU A 382 -8.73 -1.61 -5.98
N LEU A 383 -7.72 -2.44 -5.71
CA LEU A 383 -7.86 -3.89 -5.62
C LEU A 383 -8.33 -4.35 -4.24
N CYS A 384 -7.87 -3.69 -3.18
CA CYS A 384 -8.08 -4.12 -1.79
C CYS A 384 -9.22 -3.39 -1.08
N ARG A 385 -9.98 -2.54 -1.78
CA ARG A 385 -11.00 -1.68 -1.14
C ARG A 385 -12.02 -2.46 -0.32
N ASP A 386 -12.60 -3.49 -0.93
CA ASP A 386 -13.68 -4.23 -0.28
C ASP A 386 -13.14 -5.20 0.77
N ASP A 387 -11.98 -5.81 0.54
CA ASP A 387 -11.29 -6.61 1.57
C ASP A 387 -10.88 -5.76 2.79
N VAL A 388 -10.46 -4.51 2.59
CA VAL A 388 -10.17 -3.60 3.71
C VAL A 388 -11.44 -3.30 4.50
N ARG A 389 -12.59 -3.14 3.84
CA ARG A 389 -13.87 -2.90 4.53
C ARG A 389 -14.27 -4.10 5.40
N THR A 390 -14.05 -5.32 4.93
CA THR A 390 -14.46 -6.54 5.64
C THR A 390 -13.45 -6.99 6.69
N LEU A 391 -12.16 -6.97 6.38
CA LEU A 391 -11.09 -7.53 7.22
C LEU A 391 -10.45 -6.49 8.14
N CYS A 392 -10.44 -5.21 7.74
CA CYS A 392 -9.78 -4.12 8.44
C CYS A 392 -10.67 -2.87 8.58
N PRO A 393 -11.91 -3.00 9.12
CA PRO A 393 -12.94 -1.95 9.06
C PRO A 393 -12.52 -0.62 9.69
N SER A 394 -11.68 -0.63 10.74
CA SER A 394 -11.13 0.57 11.37
C SER A 394 -10.37 1.49 10.41
N PHE A 395 -9.94 0.97 9.26
CA PHE A 395 -9.15 1.68 8.26
C PHE A 395 -9.91 2.00 6.96
N GLU A 396 -11.21 1.67 6.86
CA GLU A 396 -12.00 1.86 5.63
C GLU A 396 -11.89 3.29 5.07
N THR A 397 -11.85 4.29 5.95
CA THR A 397 -11.77 5.71 5.57
C THR A 397 -10.48 6.06 4.82
N LEU A 398 -9.38 5.36 5.08
CA LEU A 398 -8.10 5.57 4.37
C LEU A 398 -8.20 5.17 2.89
N VAL A 399 -9.07 4.23 2.54
CA VAL A 399 -9.23 3.76 1.15
C VAL A 399 -10.39 4.45 0.45
N THR A 400 -11.51 4.69 1.16
CA THR A 400 -12.71 5.30 0.58
C THR A 400 -12.62 6.82 0.47
N LYS A 401 -11.93 7.48 1.41
CA LYS A 401 -11.75 8.94 1.45
C LYS A 401 -10.29 9.31 1.72
N PRO A 402 -9.35 8.86 0.86
CA PRO A 402 -7.90 8.98 1.12
C PRO A 402 -7.41 10.42 1.29
N TRP A 403 -8.14 11.41 0.76
CA TRP A 403 -7.82 12.84 0.87
C TRP A 403 -8.11 13.45 2.23
N ILE A 404 -8.83 12.76 3.12
CA ILE A 404 -9.13 13.25 4.46
C ILE A 404 -7.90 13.05 5.36
N LYS A 405 -7.52 14.10 6.08
CA LYS A 405 -6.49 14.01 7.12
C LYS A 405 -7.01 13.07 8.22
N SER A 406 -6.27 12.01 8.50
CA SER A 406 -6.63 11.00 9.49
C SER A 406 -5.48 10.80 10.46
N ASN A 407 -5.81 10.47 11.71
CA ASN A 407 -4.84 9.99 12.70
C ASN A 407 -4.51 8.51 12.47
N LEU A 408 -5.31 7.81 11.66
CA LEU A 408 -5.04 6.44 11.23
C LEU A 408 -3.83 6.42 10.30
N ARG A 409 -3.03 5.37 10.46
CA ARG A 409 -1.66 5.35 9.95
C ARG A 409 -1.59 4.26 8.89
N GLY A 410 -1.06 4.60 7.71
CA GLY A 410 -1.00 3.67 6.57
C GLY A 410 -0.22 2.40 6.88
N ALA A 411 0.84 2.50 7.71
CA ALA A 411 1.59 1.34 8.19
C ALA A 411 0.71 0.33 8.93
N ASP A 412 -0.18 0.79 9.81
CA ASP A 412 -1.03 -0.10 10.60
C ASP A 412 -2.07 -0.82 9.71
N LEU A 413 -2.56 -0.14 8.66
CA LEU A 413 -3.40 -0.76 7.63
C LEU A 413 -2.63 -1.83 6.84
N ILE A 414 -1.38 -1.57 6.45
CA ILE A 414 -0.54 -2.57 5.79
C ILE A 414 -0.37 -3.80 6.71
N GLU A 415 -0.12 -3.60 8.00
CA GLU A 415 0.05 -4.69 8.96
C GLU A 415 -1.25 -5.50 9.11
N CYS A 416 -2.40 -4.84 9.26
CA CYS A 416 -3.71 -5.50 9.33
C CYS A 416 -3.98 -6.36 8.09
N MET A 417 -3.72 -5.82 6.90
CA MET A 417 -3.93 -6.56 5.65
C MET A 417 -2.93 -7.71 5.49
N ARG A 418 -1.68 -7.57 5.95
CA ARG A 418 -0.68 -8.65 5.98
C ARG A 418 -1.13 -9.81 6.86
N ASP A 419 -1.63 -9.51 8.06
CA ASP A 419 -2.15 -10.51 9.01
C ASP A 419 -3.34 -11.29 8.43
N ASN A 420 -4.07 -10.69 7.48
CA ASN A 420 -5.26 -11.27 6.86
C ASN A 420 -5.07 -11.76 5.42
N ILE A 421 -3.84 -11.81 4.87
CA ILE A 421 -3.58 -12.28 3.49
C ILE A 421 -4.29 -13.60 3.13
N PRO A 422 -4.30 -14.64 4.00
CA PRO A 422 -5.00 -15.90 3.70
C PRO A 422 -6.53 -15.75 3.58
N ARG A 423 -7.10 -14.70 4.18
CA ARG A 423 -8.55 -14.42 4.22
C ARG A 423 -8.98 -13.38 3.17
N VAL A 424 -8.04 -12.82 2.41
CA VAL A 424 -8.32 -11.87 1.32
C VAL A 424 -9.07 -12.57 0.21
N THR A 425 -10.24 -12.04 -0.14
CA THR A 425 -11.14 -12.67 -1.12
C THR A 425 -10.80 -12.30 -2.55
N ASN A 426 -10.26 -11.09 -2.79
CA ASN A 426 -9.84 -10.68 -4.13
C ASN A 426 -8.42 -11.22 -4.43
N PRO A 427 -8.25 -12.15 -5.39
CA PRO A 427 -6.94 -12.74 -5.68
C PRO A 427 -5.91 -11.69 -6.14
N LYS A 428 -6.36 -10.61 -6.80
CA LYS A 428 -5.47 -9.52 -7.22
C LYS A 428 -5.04 -8.66 -6.03
N CYS A 429 -5.89 -8.49 -5.03
CA CYS A 429 -5.48 -7.84 -3.77
C CYS A 429 -4.48 -8.73 -3.03
N GLN A 430 -4.76 -10.04 -2.92
CA GLN A 430 -3.89 -11.00 -2.26
C GLN A 430 -2.49 -11.00 -2.89
N GLN A 431 -2.40 -11.08 -4.22
CA GLN A 431 -1.14 -10.97 -4.97
C GLN A 431 -0.43 -9.63 -4.74
N HIS A 432 -1.18 -8.51 -4.73
CA HIS A 432 -0.60 -7.18 -4.48
C HIS A 432 -0.03 -7.07 -3.06
N MET A 433 -0.75 -7.60 -2.07
CA MET A 433 -0.30 -7.64 -0.67
C MET A 433 0.94 -8.52 -0.50
N TYR A 434 0.95 -9.68 -1.14
CA TYR A 434 2.11 -10.56 -1.15
C TYR A 434 3.33 -9.88 -1.79
N ALA A 435 3.14 -9.18 -2.93
CA ALA A 435 4.21 -8.42 -3.57
C ALA A 435 4.73 -7.27 -2.67
N LEU A 436 3.87 -6.61 -1.90
CA LEU A 436 4.27 -5.62 -0.89
C LEU A 436 5.06 -6.26 0.27
N GLN A 437 4.69 -7.47 0.70
CA GLN A 437 5.41 -8.20 1.73
C GLN A 437 6.78 -8.64 1.23
N LYS A 438 6.86 -9.23 0.04
CA LYS A 438 8.11 -9.64 -0.62
C LYS A 438 9.08 -8.48 -0.81
N ARG A 439 8.60 -7.33 -1.29
CA ARG A 439 9.43 -6.11 -1.40
C ARG A 439 9.93 -5.61 -0.06
N GLY A 440 9.09 -5.64 0.98
CA GLY A 440 9.50 -5.27 2.34
C GLY A 440 10.52 -6.24 2.94
N ALA A 441 10.48 -7.52 2.57
CA ALA A 441 11.50 -8.49 2.97
C ALA A 441 12.84 -8.21 2.25
N GLU A 442 12.82 -8.01 0.93
CA GLU A 442 14.02 -7.69 0.14
C GLU A 442 14.65 -6.33 0.49
N ASP A 443 13.82 -5.35 0.84
CA ASP A 443 14.24 -4.02 1.28
C ASP A 443 13.41 -3.60 2.52
N PRO A 444 13.93 -3.84 3.73
CA PRO A 444 13.28 -3.48 4.98
C PRO A 444 13.01 -1.98 5.15
N THR A 445 13.63 -1.09 4.36
CA THR A 445 13.28 0.35 4.37
C THR A 445 11.88 0.59 3.79
N LEU A 446 11.37 -0.35 2.99
CA LEU A 446 10.02 -0.35 2.44
C LEU A 446 9.00 -1.05 3.36
N ASP A 447 9.45 -1.69 4.44
CA ASP A 447 8.56 -2.24 5.46
C ASP A 447 8.24 -1.17 6.51
N SER A 448 7.26 -0.31 6.20
CA SER A 448 6.91 0.79 7.10
C SER A 448 6.49 0.37 8.52
N PRO A 449 5.74 -0.72 8.74
CA PRO A 449 5.52 -1.25 10.08
C PRO A 449 6.84 -1.59 10.81
N LEU A 450 7.80 -2.24 10.15
CA LEU A 450 9.10 -2.55 10.75
C LEU A 450 9.90 -1.28 11.05
N GLN A 451 10.08 -0.42 10.05
CA GLN A 451 10.82 0.85 10.19
C GLN A 451 10.26 1.68 11.33
N ARG A 452 8.94 1.74 11.48
CA ARG A 452 8.30 2.50 12.54
C ARG A 452 8.57 1.93 13.93
N ASN A 453 8.37 0.63 14.09
CA ASN A 453 8.38 -0.01 15.41
C ASN A 453 9.80 -0.37 15.87
N CYS A 454 10.78 -0.37 14.96
CA CYS A 454 12.18 -0.70 15.23
C CYS A 454 13.17 0.44 14.89
N VAL A 455 12.71 1.69 14.68
CA VAL A 455 13.57 2.77 14.17
C VAL A 455 14.80 3.02 15.06
N ALA A 456 14.62 2.96 16.38
CA ALA A 456 15.69 3.21 17.35
C ALA A 456 16.71 2.07 17.31
N GLU A 457 16.23 0.83 17.38
CA GLU A 457 17.05 -0.37 17.39
C GLU A 457 17.81 -0.56 16.08
N ILE A 458 17.19 -0.28 14.93
CA ILE A 458 17.87 -0.34 13.63
C ILE A 458 19.03 0.66 13.60
N LYS A 459 18.82 1.87 14.10
CA LYS A 459 19.84 2.93 14.12
C LYS A 459 20.96 2.63 15.10
N GLU A 460 20.64 2.10 16.28
CA GLU A 460 21.61 1.89 17.36
C GLU A 460 22.36 0.57 17.23
N LEU A 461 21.70 -0.50 16.78
CA LEU A 461 22.25 -1.86 16.81
C LEU A 461 22.69 -2.40 15.44
N CYS A 462 22.17 -1.84 14.34
CA CYS A 462 22.33 -2.38 12.98
C CYS A 462 22.71 -1.30 11.94
N SER A 463 23.37 -0.22 12.37
CA SER A 463 23.78 0.89 11.49
C SER A 463 24.95 0.57 10.56
N ASP A 464 25.66 -0.53 10.81
CA ASP A 464 26.75 -1.07 10.00
C ASP A 464 26.25 -1.74 8.69
N ILE A 465 24.95 -2.03 8.59
CA ILE A 465 24.37 -2.67 7.42
C ILE A 465 24.23 -1.63 6.28
N PRO A 466 24.93 -1.83 5.14
CA PRO A 466 24.78 -0.92 4.01
C PRO A 466 23.38 -1.05 3.40
N PRO A 467 22.83 0.00 2.76
CA PRO A 467 21.51 -0.04 2.14
C PRO A 467 21.33 -1.18 1.13
N SER A 468 22.40 -1.56 0.41
CA SER A 468 22.41 -2.69 -0.53
C SER A 468 22.15 -4.05 0.12
N HIS A 469 22.38 -4.16 1.43
CA HIS A 469 22.16 -5.35 2.24
C HIS A 469 21.05 -5.15 3.27
N GLY A 470 20.15 -4.19 3.04
CA GLY A 470 19.06 -3.86 3.97
C GLY A 470 18.27 -5.09 4.43
N PHE A 471 18.09 -6.11 3.58
CA PHE A 471 17.45 -7.39 3.92
C PHE A 471 18.06 -8.11 5.14
N LYS A 472 19.30 -7.80 5.53
CA LYS A 472 19.97 -8.34 6.73
C LYS A 472 19.52 -7.68 8.03
N VAL A 473 18.78 -6.58 8.00
CA VAL A 473 18.33 -5.85 9.20
C VAL A 473 17.51 -6.74 10.13
N VAL A 474 16.58 -7.54 9.58
CA VAL A 474 15.77 -8.49 10.36
C VAL A 474 16.67 -9.52 11.07
N ALA A 475 17.64 -10.09 10.35
CA ALA A 475 18.60 -11.04 10.92
C ALA A 475 19.52 -10.38 11.97
N CYS A 476 19.94 -9.14 11.76
CA CYS A 476 20.73 -8.38 12.73
C CYS A 476 19.98 -8.15 14.03
N LEU A 477 18.74 -7.64 13.97
CA LEU A 477 17.91 -7.46 15.16
C LEU A 477 17.66 -8.79 15.87
N GLY A 478 17.45 -9.88 15.11
CA GLY A 478 17.34 -11.24 15.66
C GLY A 478 18.58 -11.66 16.44
N ARG A 479 19.78 -11.52 15.85
CA ARG A 479 21.06 -11.83 16.53
C ARG A 479 21.32 -10.94 17.74
N LYS A 480 21.09 -9.64 17.63
CA LYS A 480 21.25 -8.70 18.76
C LYS A 480 20.33 -9.07 19.91
N LYS A 481 19.10 -9.50 19.63
CA LYS A 481 18.22 -10.07 20.66
C LYS A 481 18.83 -11.29 21.34
N GLN A 482 19.40 -12.23 20.56
CA GLN A 482 20.03 -13.46 21.08
C GLN A 482 21.35 -13.19 21.85
N GLU A 483 22.04 -12.10 21.52
CA GLU A 483 23.22 -11.59 22.24
C GLU A 483 22.85 -10.90 23.56
N GLY A 484 21.54 -10.75 23.87
CA GLY A 484 21.06 -10.17 25.13
C GLY A 484 20.79 -8.67 25.09
N TYR A 485 20.82 -8.02 23.91
CA TYR A 485 20.46 -6.61 23.79
C TYR A 485 18.96 -6.39 24.02
N ILE A 486 18.61 -5.29 24.69
CA ILE A 486 17.23 -4.89 24.93
C ILE A 486 16.63 -4.35 23.64
N ILE A 487 15.59 -5.03 23.14
CA ILE A 487 14.79 -4.60 21.99
C ILE A 487 13.36 -4.33 22.47
N SER A 488 12.76 -3.22 22.07
CA SER A 488 11.42 -2.86 22.52
C SER A 488 10.38 -3.93 22.20
N GLN A 489 9.33 -4.02 23.02
CA GLN A 489 8.25 -4.97 22.77
C GLN A 489 7.56 -4.72 21.42
N MET A 490 7.42 -3.45 21.03
CA MET A 490 6.85 -3.07 19.73
C MET A 490 7.72 -3.58 18.58
N CYS A 491 9.04 -3.39 18.65
CA CYS A 491 9.96 -3.92 17.65
C CYS A 491 9.93 -5.46 17.63
N THR A 492 10.00 -6.09 18.80
CA THR A 492 9.97 -7.55 18.96
C THR A 492 8.72 -8.16 18.30
N ASN A 493 7.54 -7.56 18.51
CA ASN A 493 6.30 -8.06 17.92
C ASN A 493 6.34 -8.06 16.39
N VAL A 494 6.79 -6.97 15.77
CA VAL A 494 6.90 -6.89 14.31
C VAL A 494 8.00 -7.80 13.79
N LEU A 495 9.16 -7.84 14.46
CA LEU A 495 10.29 -8.69 14.12
C LEU A 495 9.86 -10.17 14.08
N MET A 496 9.16 -10.64 15.11
CA MET A 496 8.66 -12.02 15.17
C MET A 496 7.71 -12.35 14.02
N LYS A 497 6.83 -11.42 13.63
CA LYS A 497 5.97 -11.62 12.45
C LYS A 497 6.79 -11.76 11.15
N ARG A 498 7.89 -11.02 11.00
CA ARG A 498 8.77 -11.12 9.83
C ARG A 498 9.54 -12.42 9.79
N VAL A 499 10.11 -12.83 10.93
CA VAL A 499 10.79 -14.12 11.07
C VAL A 499 9.82 -15.27 10.80
N SER A 500 8.60 -15.21 11.35
CA SER A 500 7.55 -16.22 11.10
C SER A 500 7.13 -16.28 9.63
N ALA A 501 6.99 -15.14 8.96
CA ALA A 501 6.68 -15.12 7.54
C ALA A 501 7.82 -15.70 6.69
N ALA A 502 9.08 -15.37 7.02
CA ALA A 502 10.26 -15.92 6.36
C ALA A 502 10.46 -17.42 6.63
N ALA A 503 9.97 -17.94 7.75
CA ALA A 503 9.93 -19.38 8.08
C ALA A 503 8.98 -20.15 7.18
N LYS A 504 7.84 -19.55 6.86
CA LYS A 504 6.77 -20.20 6.10
C LYS A 504 6.89 -20.02 4.59
N ASP A 505 7.75 -19.12 4.12
CA ASP A 505 7.84 -18.79 2.70
C ASP A 505 9.26 -18.43 2.26
N PHE A 506 9.84 -19.27 1.40
CA PHE A 506 11.13 -19.07 0.75
C PHE A 506 11.30 -17.68 0.11
N HIS A 507 10.27 -17.12 -0.53
CA HIS A 507 10.37 -15.82 -1.18
C HIS A 507 10.32 -14.65 -0.21
N LEU A 508 9.87 -14.86 1.03
CA LEU A 508 9.92 -13.89 2.11
C LEU A 508 11.19 -14.00 2.95
N ASN A 509 12.05 -14.96 2.64
CA ASN A 509 13.37 -15.13 3.25
C ASN A 509 14.50 -14.77 2.25
N PRO A 510 14.84 -13.48 2.09
CA PRO A 510 15.86 -13.05 1.14
C PRO A 510 17.26 -13.60 1.45
N VAL A 511 17.56 -13.94 2.72
CA VAL A 511 18.86 -14.52 3.11
C VAL A 511 18.98 -15.93 2.51
N VAL A 512 18.02 -16.80 2.80
CA VAL A 512 17.96 -18.16 2.25
C VAL A 512 17.83 -18.12 0.73
N LYS A 513 16.92 -17.31 0.18
CA LYS A 513 16.73 -17.16 -1.26
C LYS A 513 18.01 -16.79 -2.00
N THR A 514 18.81 -15.89 -1.44
CA THR A 514 20.07 -15.46 -2.07
C THR A 514 21.15 -16.54 -1.94
N ALA A 515 21.19 -17.25 -0.82
CA ALA A 515 22.14 -18.36 -0.59
C ALA A 515 21.86 -19.57 -1.47
N CYS A 516 20.58 -19.95 -1.59
CA CYS A 516 20.08 -21.18 -2.21
C CYS A 516 19.54 -21.01 -3.63
N SER A 517 19.83 -19.88 -4.29
CA SER A 517 19.26 -19.58 -5.61
C SER A 517 19.60 -20.62 -6.69
N LYS A 518 20.78 -21.23 -6.63
CA LYS A 518 21.21 -22.26 -7.59
C LYS A 518 20.53 -23.60 -7.30
N GLU A 519 20.50 -24.00 -6.03
CA GLU A 519 19.88 -25.23 -5.54
C GLU A 519 18.38 -25.21 -5.82
N TYR A 520 17.71 -24.09 -5.52
CA TYR A 520 16.29 -23.91 -5.84
C TYR A 520 16.01 -24.10 -7.33
N LEU A 521 16.80 -23.49 -8.22
CA LEU A 521 16.61 -23.63 -9.67
C LEU A 521 16.85 -25.06 -10.17
N ARG A 522 17.75 -25.80 -9.51
CA ARG A 522 18.14 -27.16 -9.92
C ARG A 522 17.20 -28.24 -9.38
N PHE A 523 16.83 -28.15 -8.11
CA PHE A 523 16.11 -29.21 -7.40
C PHE A 523 14.63 -28.88 -7.16
N CYS A 524 14.31 -27.61 -6.86
CA CYS A 524 13.01 -27.24 -6.27
C CYS A 524 12.16 -26.29 -7.11
N LYS A 525 12.52 -26.05 -8.37
CA LYS A 525 11.81 -25.11 -9.25
C LYS A 525 10.36 -25.53 -9.51
N ASP A 526 10.11 -26.84 -9.64
CA ASP A 526 8.78 -27.36 -9.95
C ASP A 526 7.86 -27.45 -8.73
N SER A 527 8.40 -27.29 -7.51
CA SER A 527 7.62 -27.21 -6.26
C SER A 527 6.63 -26.04 -6.27
N GLU A 528 6.80 -25.04 -7.14
CA GLU A 528 5.83 -23.95 -7.33
C GLU A 528 4.51 -24.39 -7.99
N LYS A 529 4.48 -25.52 -8.68
CA LYS A 529 3.34 -25.95 -9.52
C LYS A 529 2.33 -26.83 -8.78
N MET A 530 2.64 -27.30 -7.57
CA MET A 530 1.80 -28.24 -6.81
C MET A 530 0.76 -27.55 -5.90
N GLY A 531 0.15 -26.45 -6.34
CA GLY A 531 -1.13 -25.95 -5.77
C GLY A 531 -1.20 -25.60 -4.27
N GLY A 532 -0.09 -25.62 -3.52
CA GLY A 532 -0.04 -25.28 -2.09
C GLY A 532 0.09 -23.78 -1.84
N HIS A 533 -0.59 -23.28 -0.81
CA HIS A 533 -0.47 -21.89 -0.37
C HIS A 533 0.93 -21.58 0.21
N GLY A 534 1.88 -21.17 -0.65
CA GLY A 534 3.08 -20.43 -0.26
C GLY A 534 4.42 -21.16 -0.43
N GLY A 535 5.52 -20.41 -0.33
CA GLY A 535 6.89 -20.93 -0.52
C GLY A 535 7.42 -21.87 0.59
N HIS A 536 6.54 -22.51 1.39
CA HIS A 536 6.90 -23.48 2.43
C HIS A 536 7.46 -24.76 1.79
N ASP A 537 6.80 -25.24 0.74
CA ASP A 537 7.16 -26.48 0.03
C ASP A 537 8.57 -26.39 -0.58
N ILE A 538 9.02 -25.16 -0.91
CA ILE A 538 10.38 -24.91 -1.40
C ILE A 538 11.41 -25.09 -0.27
N MET A 539 11.11 -24.62 0.95
CA MET A 539 12.02 -24.79 2.09
C MET A 539 12.16 -26.27 2.45
N GLU A 540 11.05 -27.01 2.43
CA GLU A 540 11.03 -28.46 2.66
C GLU A 540 11.81 -29.21 1.57
N CYS A 541 11.61 -28.88 0.30
CA CYS A 541 12.38 -29.47 -0.81
C CYS A 541 13.88 -29.20 -0.67
N LEU A 542 14.28 -27.96 -0.37
CA LEU A 542 15.69 -27.62 -0.17
C LEU A 542 16.33 -28.41 0.97
N ASP A 543 15.57 -28.65 2.04
CA ASP A 543 16.02 -29.45 3.17
C ASP A 543 16.22 -30.93 2.80
N GLN A 544 15.29 -31.50 2.02
CA GLN A 544 15.37 -32.90 1.56
C GLN A 544 16.59 -33.16 0.66
N HIS A 545 16.99 -32.19 -0.16
CA HIS A 545 18.12 -32.33 -1.09
C HIS A 545 19.46 -31.85 -0.51
N LYS A 546 19.54 -31.38 0.74
CA LYS A 546 20.73 -30.70 1.29
C LYS A 546 22.00 -31.58 1.40
N LEU A 547 21.83 -32.90 1.31
CA LEU A 547 22.92 -33.88 1.37
C LEU A 547 23.32 -34.41 -0.02
N GLU A 548 22.64 -33.99 -1.08
CA GLU A 548 22.92 -34.47 -2.43
C GLU A 548 24.20 -33.89 -3.02
N ILE A 549 24.80 -34.67 -3.92
CA ILE A 549 26.01 -34.27 -4.64
C ILE A 549 25.71 -33.04 -5.51
N GLY A 550 26.48 -31.97 -5.28
CA GLY A 550 26.33 -30.70 -5.99
C GLY A 550 25.44 -29.67 -5.29
N PHE A 551 24.99 -29.95 -4.06
CA PHE A 551 24.41 -28.96 -3.16
C PHE A 551 25.53 -28.12 -2.53
N MET A 552 25.52 -26.80 -2.73
CA MET A 552 26.63 -25.96 -2.27
C MET A 552 26.60 -25.73 -0.75
N SER A 553 27.79 -25.74 -0.11
CA SER A 553 27.95 -25.48 1.32
C SER A 553 27.28 -24.18 1.76
N ARG A 554 27.38 -23.11 0.96
CA ARG A 554 26.72 -21.83 1.22
C ARG A 554 25.21 -21.97 1.50
N CYS A 555 24.49 -22.74 0.67
CA CYS A 555 23.07 -22.95 0.87
C CYS A 555 22.83 -23.85 2.08
N LYS A 556 23.60 -24.93 2.21
CA LYS A 556 23.52 -25.89 3.31
C LYS A 556 23.68 -25.20 4.67
N ASP A 557 24.77 -24.45 4.84
CA ASP A 557 25.08 -23.73 6.08
C ASP A 557 23.99 -22.69 6.41
N THR A 558 23.43 -22.04 5.38
CA THR A 558 22.35 -21.05 5.57
C THR A 558 21.04 -21.71 5.99
N LEU A 559 20.69 -22.87 5.41
CA LEU A 559 19.51 -23.63 5.79
C LEU A 559 19.64 -24.18 7.21
N GLU A 560 20.80 -24.74 7.56
CA GLU A 560 21.08 -25.22 8.90
C GLU A 560 21.03 -24.07 9.92
N GLN A 561 21.64 -22.92 9.62
CA GLN A 561 21.52 -21.72 10.46
C GLN A 561 20.06 -21.31 10.63
N PHE A 562 19.30 -21.30 9.55
CA PHE A 562 17.90 -20.92 9.60
C PHE A 562 17.07 -21.88 10.44
N GLN A 563 17.24 -23.20 10.25
CA GLN A 563 16.57 -24.23 11.04
C GLN A 563 16.83 -24.05 12.54
N MET A 564 18.07 -23.77 12.93
CA MET A 564 18.43 -23.49 14.32
C MET A 564 17.73 -22.24 14.86
N GLU A 565 17.62 -21.18 14.07
CA GLU A 565 16.92 -19.95 14.46
C GLU A 565 15.41 -20.19 14.68
N LEU A 566 14.79 -21.09 13.91
CA LEU A 566 13.38 -21.45 14.08
C LEU A 566 13.12 -22.18 15.40
N MET A 567 14.02 -23.07 15.81
CA MET A 567 13.92 -23.81 17.07
C MET A 567 14.11 -22.90 18.31
N GLY A 568 14.56 -21.67 18.10
CA GLY A 568 14.64 -20.66 19.15
C GLY A 568 13.29 -20.11 19.62
N ASP A 569 12.18 -20.32 18.93
CA ASP A 569 10.87 -19.83 19.38
C ASP A 569 9.74 -20.78 18.99
N TRP A 570 9.00 -21.26 20.01
CA TRP A 570 7.90 -22.20 19.82
C TRP A 570 6.83 -21.74 18.83
N ARG A 571 6.65 -20.42 18.65
CA ARG A 571 5.66 -19.83 17.72
C ARG A 571 6.05 -20.01 16.25
N LEU A 572 7.32 -20.32 15.98
CA LEU A 572 7.84 -20.55 14.64
C LEU A 572 7.70 -22.02 14.23
N VAL A 573 7.55 -22.93 15.20
CA VAL A 573 7.36 -24.37 14.97
C VAL A 573 5.86 -24.67 14.93
N LYS A 574 5.30 -24.76 13.72
CA LYS A 574 3.83 -24.83 13.48
C LYS A 574 3.10 -25.82 14.39
N ASP A 575 3.47 -27.09 14.39
CA ASP A 575 2.75 -28.11 15.17
C ASP A 575 2.80 -27.84 16.68
N LEU A 576 3.90 -27.26 17.17
CA LEU A 576 4.03 -26.88 18.57
C LEU A 576 3.18 -25.63 18.87
N HIS A 577 3.18 -24.65 17.97
CA HIS A 577 2.36 -23.46 18.13
C HIS A 577 0.87 -23.79 18.16
N ASP A 578 0.41 -24.54 17.16
CA ASP A 578 -0.99 -24.92 16.99
C ASP A 578 -1.42 -25.89 18.10
N GLY A 579 -0.54 -26.82 18.50
CA GLY A 579 -0.84 -27.87 19.47
C GLY A 579 -0.69 -27.49 20.95
N CYS A 580 0.21 -26.57 21.31
CA CYS A 580 0.56 -26.27 22.72
C CYS A 580 0.15 -24.87 23.21
N SER A 581 -0.64 -24.11 22.46
CA SER A 581 -0.98 -22.72 22.82
C SER A 581 -1.67 -22.58 24.19
N GLU A 582 -2.51 -23.53 24.58
CA GLU A 582 -3.19 -23.50 25.88
C GLU A 582 -2.27 -23.92 27.03
N GLU A 583 -1.44 -24.93 26.82
CA GLU A 583 -0.44 -25.38 27.80
C GLU A 583 0.63 -24.32 28.04
N VAL A 584 1.05 -23.57 27.02
CA VAL A 584 1.97 -22.44 27.22
C VAL A 584 1.35 -21.39 28.14
N LYS A 585 0.06 -21.07 27.98
CA LYS A 585 -0.64 -20.13 28.88
C LYS A 585 -0.76 -20.69 30.30
N ALA A 586 -1.09 -21.98 30.43
CA ALA A 586 -1.31 -22.61 31.73
C ALA A 586 -0.01 -22.87 32.50
N LEU A 587 1.05 -23.31 31.81
CA LEU A 587 2.27 -23.84 32.42
C LEU A 587 3.46 -22.89 32.30
N CYS A 588 3.52 -22.05 31.26
CA CYS A 588 4.72 -21.28 30.91
C CYS A 588 4.44 -19.77 30.71
N SER A 589 3.35 -19.24 31.25
CA SER A 589 2.95 -17.83 31.06
C SER A 589 3.92 -16.80 31.64
N THR A 590 4.70 -17.17 32.65
CA THR A 590 5.73 -16.33 33.25
C THR A 590 7.08 -16.40 32.51
N VAL A 591 7.22 -17.31 31.55
CA VAL A 591 8.45 -17.50 30.79
C VAL A 591 8.44 -16.58 29.59
N GLU A 592 9.51 -15.81 29.43
CA GLU A 592 9.65 -14.95 28.25
C GLU A 592 9.85 -15.77 26.97
N PRO A 593 9.07 -15.53 25.90
CA PRO A 593 9.25 -16.21 24.61
C PRO A 593 10.60 -15.92 23.95
N GLY A 594 11.11 -16.92 23.22
CA GLY A 594 12.39 -16.88 22.52
C GLY A 594 13.47 -17.71 23.21
N GLU A 595 14.61 -17.85 22.54
CA GLU A 595 15.76 -18.63 23.00
C GLU A 595 15.45 -20.07 23.46
N GLY A 596 14.44 -20.70 22.86
CA GLY A 596 13.99 -22.04 23.24
C GLY A 596 13.39 -22.15 24.64
N ARG A 597 13.23 -21.04 25.39
CA ARG A 597 12.82 -21.07 26.81
C ARG A 597 11.44 -21.67 27.03
N ILE A 598 10.50 -21.37 26.14
CA ILE A 598 9.15 -21.97 26.21
C ILE A 598 9.19 -23.46 25.88
N ILE A 599 10.01 -23.87 24.91
CA ILE A 599 10.19 -25.28 24.58
C ILE A 599 10.77 -26.04 25.78
N ASN A 600 11.83 -25.50 26.39
CA ASN A 600 12.43 -26.06 27.59
C ASN A 600 11.45 -26.09 28.77
N CYS A 601 10.65 -25.03 28.99
CA CYS A 601 9.61 -25.03 30.03
C CYS A 601 8.57 -26.13 29.80
N LEU A 602 8.13 -26.34 28.55
CA LEU A 602 7.21 -27.43 28.21
C LEU A 602 7.87 -28.80 28.40
N GLN A 603 9.15 -28.95 28.04
CA GLN A 603 9.92 -30.19 28.26
C GLN A 603 10.08 -30.50 29.75
N GLU A 604 10.41 -29.51 30.58
CA GLU A 604 10.49 -29.67 32.04
C GLU A 604 9.13 -30.03 32.66
N LYS A 605 8.05 -29.41 32.17
CA LYS A 605 6.68 -29.65 32.64
C LYS A 605 5.92 -30.69 31.82
N ARG A 606 6.62 -31.54 31.06
CA ARG A 606 6.02 -32.50 30.11
C ARG A 606 5.02 -33.45 30.74
N SER A 607 5.22 -33.85 32.01
CA SER A 607 4.30 -34.69 32.77
C SER A 607 2.97 -34.00 33.09
N LEU A 608 2.93 -32.66 33.07
CA LEU A 608 1.75 -31.83 33.29
C LEU A 608 1.01 -31.48 32.00
N VAL A 609 1.53 -31.88 30.83
CA VAL A 609 0.92 -31.61 29.52
C VAL A 609 -0.24 -32.59 29.28
N THR A 610 -1.46 -32.10 29.40
CA THR A 610 -2.67 -32.92 29.29
C THR A 610 -3.26 -32.96 27.87
N GLY A 611 -2.99 -31.98 27.01
CA GLY A 611 -3.46 -31.97 25.63
C GLY A 611 -2.73 -32.98 24.76
N ALA A 612 -3.49 -33.81 24.03
CA ALA A 612 -2.94 -34.85 23.16
C ALA A 612 -2.11 -34.27 22.00
N GLN A 613 -2.56 -33.15 21.42
CA GLN A 613 -1.84 -32.46 20.35
C GLN A 613 -0.51 -31.88 20.85
N CYS A 614 -0.53 -31.19 22.00
CA CYS A 614 0.70 -30.67 22.60
C CYS A 614 1.69 -31.78 22.96
N ARG A 615 1.22 -32.86 23.60
CA ARG A 615 2.08 -34.02 23.92
C ARG A 615 2.74 -34.62 22.68
N ALA A 616 1.98 -34.80 21.60
CA ALA A 616 2.52 -35.35 20.36
C ALA A 616 3.56 -34.41 19.73
N ALA A 617 3.28 -33.11 19.68
CA ALA A 617 4.20 -32.11 19.15
C ALA A 617 5.48 -31.99 20.00
N LEU A 618 5.36 -31.97 21.32
CA LEU A 618 6.46 -31.92 22.26
C LEU A 618 7.35 -33.16 22.14
N LEU A 619 6.75 -34.35 22.09
CA LEU A 619 7.48 -35.60 21.87
C LEU A 619 8.25 -35.57 20.54
N ARG A 620 7.63 -35.09 19.46
CA ARG A 620 8.27 -34.98 18.15
C ARG A 620 9.50 -34.08 18.22
N ILE A 621 9.39 -32.90 18.84
CA ILE A 621 10.49 -31.93 18.94
C ILE A 621 11.60 -32.45 19.85
N THR A 622 11.26 -33.05 21.00
CA THR A 622 12.25 -33.68 21.87
C THR A 622 12.96 -34.85 21.17
N GLY A 623 12.24 -35.63 20.35
CA GLY A 623 12.85 -36.72 19.57
C GLY A 623 13.78 -36.22 18.46
N MET A 624 13.48 -35.07 17.85
CA MET A 624 14.39 -34.40 16.91
C MET A 624 15.63 -33.87 17.62
N ALA A 625 15.46 -33.27 18.80
CA ALA A 625 16.56 -32.80 19.65
C ALA A 625 17.49 -33.94 20.08
N ALA A 626 16.94 -35.09 20.45
CA ALA A 626 17.72 -36.27 20.83
C ALA A 626 18.48 -36.89 19.64
N ASP A 627 17.88 -36.84 18.44
CA ASP A 627 18.52 -37.34 17.23
C ASP A 627 19.70 -36.46 16.78
N ASP A 628 19.50 -35.14 16.80
CA ASP A 628 20.50 -34.18 16.36
C ASP A 628 20.52 -32.95 17.29
N TRP A 629 21.65 -32.75 17.96
CA TRP A 629 21.90 -31.65 18.90
C TRP A 629 21.61 -30.25 18.33
N ARG A 630 21.63 -30.09 17.00
CA ARG A 630 21.32 -28.83 16.30
C ARG A 630 19.83 -28.49 16.34
N MET A 631 18.98 -29.48 16.60
CA MET A 631 17.52 -29.32 16.62
C MET A 631 16.99 -28.79 17.97
N ASP A 632 17.84 -28.66 18.99
CA ASP A 632 17.51 -27.96 20.22
C ASP A 632 18.33 -26.66 20.34
N PHE A 633 17.63 -25.53 20.48
CA PHE A 633 18.28 -24.23 20.57
C PHE A 633 19.23 -24.12 21.76
N ASN A 634 18.87 -24.65 22.93
CA ASN A 634 19.64 -24.52 24.17
C ASN A 634 20.86 -25.43 24.17
N ILE A 635 20.71 -26.66 23.70
CA ILE A 635 21.84 -27.59 23.51
C ILE A 635 22.79 -27.00 22.48
N HIS A 636 22.28 -26.59 21.31
CA HIS A 636 23.13 -26.00 20.28
C HIS A 636 23.90 -24.78 20.82
N LYS A 637 23.21 -23.81 21.46
CA LYS A 637 23.84 -22.61 22.02
C LYS A 637 24.87 -22.94 23.10
N SER A 638 24.60 -23.93 23.95
CA SER A 638 25.46 -24.24 25.12
C SER A 638 26.61 -25.18 24.78
N CYS A 639 26.44 -26.09 23.81
CA CYS A 639 27.39 -27.14 23.48
C CYS A 639 28.22 -26.87 22.22
N ARG A 640 27.93 -25.84 21.41
CA ARG A 640 28.61 -25.62 20.13
C ARG A 640 30.14 -25.59 20.22
N GLN A 641 30.70 -24.89 21.21
CA GLN A 641 32.16 -24.83 21.38
C GLN A 641 32.73 -26.19 21.80
N ASP A 642 32.04 -26.88 22.71
CA ASP A 642 32.41 -28.23 23.16
C ASP A 642 32.37 -29.24 22.00
N VAL A 643 31.34 -29.20 21.16
CA VAL A 643 31.24 -30.03 19.95
C VAL A 643 32.38 -29.73 18.98
N GLN A 644 32.71 -28.46 18.75
CA GLN A 644 33.83 -28.08 17.87
C GLN A 644 35.18 -28.53 18.42
N GLN A 645 35.36 -28.55 19.73
CA GLN A 645 36.62 -28.90 20.36
C GLN A 645 36.81 -30.42 20.49
N PHE A 646 35.75 -31.15 20.83
CA PHE A 646 35.84 -32.57 21.20
C PHE A 646 35.17 -33.52 20.20
N CYS A 647 34.24 -33.03 19.37
CA CYS A 647 33.38 -33.85 18.52
C CYS A 647 33.34 -33.40 17.04
N ALA A 648 34.31 -32.60 16.58
CA ALA A 648 34.28 -32.00 15.23
C ALA A 648 34.26 -33.03 14.07
N GLY A 649 34.77 -34.24 14.29
CA GLY A 649 34.78 -35.32 13.30
C GLY A 649 33.56 -36.24 13.34
N VAL A 650 32.59 -35.97 14.23
CA VAL A 650 31.40 -36.82 14.40
C VAL A 650 30.29 -36.31 13.49
N GLU A 651 29.76 -37.20 12.65
CA GLU A 651 28.61 -36.86 11.81
C GLU A 651 27.35 -36.63 12.68
N PRO A 652 26.65 -35.49 12.53
CA PRO A 652 25.38 -35.24 13.21
C PRO A 652 24.28 -36.23 12.86
N GLY A 653 23.27 -36.34 13.71
CA GLY A 653 22.15 -37.30 13.57
C GLY A 653 22.35 -38.59 14.36
N GLU A 654 21.27 -39.35 14.53
CA GLU A 654 21.23 -40.64 15.23
C GLU A 654 21.80 -40.60 16.68
N GLY A 655 21.84 -39.42 17.31
CA GLY A 655 22.40 -39.24 18.65
C GLY A 655 23.93 -39.35 18.74
N ARG A 656 24.65 -39.44 17.61
CA ARG A 656 26.12 -39.67 17.62
C ARG A 656 26.89 -38.56 18.33
N VAL A 657 26.50 -37.30 18.12
CA VAL A 657 27.15 -36.15 18.77
C VAL A 657 26.83 -36.11 20.26
N HIS A 658 25.60 -36.43 20.66
CA HIS A 658 25.21 -36.57 22.06
C HIS A 658 26.06 -37.64 22.77
N GLN A 659 26.26 -38.79 22.14
CA GLN A 659 27.15 -39.82 22.64
C GLN A 659 28.59 -39.31 22.81
N CYS A 660 29.11 -38.55 21.85
CA CYS A 660 30.45 -37.96 21.96
C CYS A 660 30.55 -36.95 23.11
N LEU A 661 29.53 -36.12 23.31
CA LEU A 661 29.46 -35.16 24.43
C LEU A 661 29.43 -35.88 25.77
N ARG A 662 28.62 -36.93 25.91
CA ARG A 662 28.56 -37.78 27.12
C ARG A 662 29.89 -38.50 27.39
N ALA A 663 30.57 -38.97 26.34
CA ALA A 663 31.91 -39.56 26.50
C ALA A 663 32.98 -38.55 26.96
N ASN A 664 32.74 -37.24 26.75
CA ASN A 664 33.62 -36.15 27.17
C ASN A 664 33.01 -35.35 28.32
N GLU A 665 32.09 -35.92 29.10
CA GLU A 665 31.26 -35.19 30.05
C GLU A 665 32.09 -34.32 31.01
N GLU A 666 33.21 -34.83 31.52
CA GLU A 666 34.09 -34.11 32.45
C GLU A 666 34.81 -32.92 31.81
N ARG A 667 35.02 -32.96 30.49
CA ARG A 667 35.82 -32.00 29.72
C ARG A 667 34.98 -30.90 29.06
N ILE A 668 33.69 -31.14 28.88
CA ILE A 668 32.75 -30.16 28.34
C ILE A 668 32.34 -29.12 29.39
N SER A 669 31.91 -27.96 28.92
CA SER A 669 31.47 -26.85 29.77
C SER A 669 30.31 -27.25 30.72
N PRO A 670 30.22 -26.65 31.93
CA PRO A 670 29.14 -26.97 32.88
C PRO A 670 27.74 -26.74 32.30
N ARG A 671 27.60 -25.73 31.45
CA ARG A 671 26.32 -25.41 30.80
C ARG A 671 25.95 -26.46 29.76
N CYS A 672 26.89 -26.89 28.91
CA CYS A 672 26.62 -27.99 27.98
C CYS A 672 26.26 -29.27 28.71
N ARG A 673 27.03 -29.62 29.75
CA ARG A 673 26.77 -30.80 30.58
C ARG A 673 25.37 -30.83 31.17
N GLN A 674 24.90 -29.69 31.69
CA GLN A 674 23.56 -29.57 32.24
C GLN A 674 22.48 -29.84 31.19
N MET A 675 22.63 -29.26 30.00
CA MET A 675 21.66 -29.44 28.91
C MET A 675 21.65 -30.88 28.40
N GLU A 676 22.84 -31.48 28.25
CA GLU A 676 22.98 -32.87 27.81
C GLU A 676 22.33 -33.85 28.80
N ARG A 677 22.57 -33.69 30.11
CA ARG A 677 21.94 -34.52 31.15
C ARG A 677 20.41 -34.41 31.17
N SER A 678 19.90 -33.19 30.93
CA SER A 678 18.46 -32.94 30.85
C SER A 678 17.84 -33.72 29.69
N LEU A 679 18.48 -33.68 28.52
CA LEU A 679 18.05 -34.43 27.35
C LEU A 679 18.16 -35.95 27.56
N GLU A 680 19.28 -36.43 28.08
CA GLU A 680 19.50 -37.85 28.38
C GLU A 680 18.41 -38.40 29.30
N THR A 681 18.01 -37.64 30.33
CA THR A 681 16.91 -38.02 31.22
C THR A 681 15.60 -38.22 30.44
N MET A 682 15.30 -37.35 29.46
CA MET A 682 14.10 -37.47 28.63
C MET A 682 14.17 -38.66 27.67
N GLU A 683 15.35 -38.98 27.12
CA GLU A 683 15.55 -40.14 26.24
C GLU A 683 15.15 -41.46 26.93
N HIS A 684 15.34 -41.56 28.24
CA HIS A 684 14.99 -42.75 29.02
C HIS A 684 13.50 -42.89 29.33
N GLU A 685 12.65 -41.94 28.96
CA GLU A 685 11.22 -42.02 29.27
C GLU A 685 10.38 -42.69 28.19
N ASP A 686 10.83 -42.69 26.93
CA ASP A 686 10.09 -43.24 25.82
C ASP A 686 11.04 -43.73 24.72
N VAL A 687 10.78 -44.93 24.20
CA VAL A 687 11.52 -45.56 23.10
C VAL A 687 11.65 -44.65 21.87
N ARG A 688 10.69 -43.74 21.64
CA ARG A 688 10.69 -42.80 20.52
C ARG A 688 11.66 -41.63 20.69
N LEU A 689 12.08 -41.35 21.92
CA LEU A 689 13.00 -40.26 22.24
C LEU A 689 14.45 -40.73 22.18
N ASN A 690 14.74 -41.99 22.52
CA ASN A 690 16.09 -42.52 22.47
C ASN A 690 16.48 -42.95 21.03
N PRO A 691 17.47 -42.32 20.38
CA PRO A 691 17.87 -42.65 19.01
C PRO A 691 18.29 -44.11 18.83
N ARG A 692 18.92 -44.72 19.84
CA ARG A 692 19.35 -46.14 19.79
C ARG A 692 18.18 -47.11 19.89
N LEU A 693 17.15 -46.76 20.66
CA LEU A 693 15.98 -47.60 20.84
C LEU A 693 14.93 -47.42 19.73
N LYS A 694 15.12 -46.49 18.77
CA LYS A 694 14.19 -46.34 17.63
C LYS A 694 14.04 -47.63 16.83
N ALA A 695 15.10 -48.43 16.69
CA ALA A 695 15.05 -49.75 16.06
C ALA A 695 14.09 -50.72 16.78
N CYS A 696 13.74 -50.43 18.04
CA CYS A 696 12.88 -51.26 18.88
C CYS A 696 11.39 -50.95 18.77
N ILE A 697 10.99 -49.98 17.96
CA ILE A 697 9.57 -49.67 17.72
C ILE A 697 8.77 -50.92 17.25
N PRO A 698 9.28 -51.80 16.36
CA PRO A 698 8.62 -53.05 16.02
C PRO A 698 8.46 -53.99 17.23
N ALA A 699 9.48 -54.10 18.09
CA ALA A 699 9.41 -54.88 19.33
C ALA A 699 8.33 -54.33 20.27
N VAL A 700 8.23 -53.00 20.43
CA VAL A 700 7.17 -52.36 21.21
C VAL A 700 5.79 -52.73 20.68
N ARG A 701 5.59 -52.74 19.36
CA ARG A 701 4.31 -53.11 18.74
C ARG A 701 3.96 -54.59 18.94
N ARG A 702 4.98 -55.45 19.07
CA ARG A 702 4.81 -56.88 19.23
C ARG A 702 4.56 -57.28 20.69
N TYR A 703 5.44 -56.85 21.59
CA TYR A 703 5.45 -57.30 23.00
C TYR A 703 4.74 -56.31 23.94
N CYS A 704 4.83 -55.01 23.66
CA CYS A 704 4.39 -53.95 24.58
C CYS A 704 3.20 -53.14 24.06
N LYS A 705 2.35 -53.74 23.21
CA LYS A 705 1.26 -53.03 22.52
C LYS A 705 0.26 -52.38 23.50
N ASP A 706 0.01 -53.06 24.62
CA ASP A 706 -0.98 -52.67 25.64
C ASP A 706 -0.37 -51.78 26.75
N VAL A 707 0.95 -51.54 26.69
CA VAL A 707 1.66 -50.69 27.64
C VAL A 707 1.58 -49.24 27.20
N ALA A 708 1.16 -48.35 28.12
CA ALA A 708 1.09 -46.92 27.86
C ALA A 708 2.49 -46.34 27.57
N PRO A 709 2.63 -45.41 26.61
CA PRO A 709 3.89 -44.72 26.36
C PRO A 709 4.23 -43.70 27.46
N GLY A 710 5.51 -43.33 27.56
CA GLY A 710 6.03 -42.41 28.58
C GLY A 710 6.33 -43.07 29.93
N GLY A 711 7.06 -42.34 30.79
CA GLY A 711 7.42 -42.80 32.14
C GLY A 711 8.31 -44.04 32.16
N ALA A 712 9.05 -44.31 31.08
CA ALA A 712 9.86 -45.50 30.86
C ALA A 712 9.08 -46.84 30.79
N ASN A 713 7.74 -46.82 30.84
CA ASN A 713 6.90 -48.03 30.89
C ASN A 713 7.20 -49.03 29.75
N ARG A 714 7.33 -48.52 28.52
CA ARG A 714 7.62 -49.35 27.34
C ARG A 714 9.08 -49.80 27.28
N ILE A 715 9.99 -49.04 27.87
CA ILE A 715 11.40 -49.45 27.97
C ILE A 715 11.51 -50.59 28.98
N ALA A 716 10.88 -50.47 30.15
CA ALA A 716 10.80 -51.53 31.14
C ALA A 716 10.16 -52.81 30.57
N CYS A 717 9.04 -52.68 29.85
CA CYS A 717 8.42 -53.82 29.17
C CYS A 717 9.37 -54.49 28.15
N LEU A 718 10.09 -53.72 27.34
CA LEU A 718 11.08 -54.29 26.42
C LEU A 718 12.21 -55.03 27.18
N GLN A 719 12.63 -54.51 28.34
CA GLN A 719 13.64 -55.16 29.17
C GLN A 719 13.18 -56.52 29.70
N ASP A 720 11.91 -56.66 30.06
CA ASP A 720 11.33 -57.92 30.53
C ASP A 720 11.26 -58.98 29.41
N HIS A 721 11.11 -58.55 28.15
CA HIS A 721 11.02 -59.42 26.99
C HIS A 721 12.36 -59.68 26.26
N MET A 722 13.47 -59.04 26.69
CA MET A 722 14.81 -59.26 26.11
C MET A 722 15.27 -60.73 26.07
N PRO A 723 14.92 -61.62 27.03
CA PRO A 723 15.33 -63.03 26.98
C PRO A 723 14.63 -63.86 25.91
N GLU A 724 13.61 -63.34 25.22
CA GLU A 724 12.84 -64.11 24.24
C GLU A 724 13.63 -64.34 22.95
N LEU A 725 13.51 -65.56 22.41
CA LEU A 725 14.31 -66.03 21.25
C LEU A 725 14.06 -65.23 19.96
N ASP A 726 12.92 -64.57 19.83
CA ASP A 726 12.54 -63.75 18.67
C ASP A 726 12.63 -62.24 18.93
N PHE A 727 13.24 -61.84 20.06
CA PHE A 727 13.50 -60.44 20.37
C PHE A 727 14.52 -59.84 19.39
N PRO A 728 14.27 -58.65 18.80
CA PRO A 728 15.15 -58.10 17.77
C PRO A 728 16.58 -57.86 18.28
N PRO A 729 17.62 -58.35 17.57
CA PRO A 729 19.02 -58.21 17.99
C PRO A 729 19.48 -56.74 18.00
N GLU A 730 18.84 -55.90 17.19
CA GLU A 730 19.07 -54.45 17.10
C GLU A 730 18.64 -53.68 18.36
N CYS A 731 17.99 -54.36 19.31
CA CYS A 731 17.49 -53.80 20.56
C CYS A 731 18.32 -54.13 21.81
N PHE A 732 19.44 -54.82 21.64
CA PHE A 732 20.34 -55.21 22.71
C PHE A 732 21.41 -54.14 23.03
#